data_AF-A0A2D8MZ01-F1
#
_entry.id   AF-A0A2D8MZ01-F1
#
_cell.length_a   1.000
_cell.length_b   1.000
_cell.length_c   1.000
_cell.angle_alpha   90.00
_cell.angle_beta   90.00
_cell.angle_gamma   90.00
#
_symmetry.space_group_name_H-M   'P 1'
#
loop_
_entity.id
_entity.type
_entity.pdbx_description
1 polymer ?
#
loop_
_entity_poly.entity_id
_entity_poly.type
_entity_poly.pdbx_seq_one_letter_code
_entity_poly.pdbx_strand_id
1 'polypeptide(L)'
;MPSPEDPSIQLAYLPGERRQLFNVLLVVADDLGARHLPFYGYGRDTMPLLERRLGGATLFTNCHSPVGWTLPGCASIITGQLPEGHGLYDHNKRFQKPKLGHYLGEGYERAGITNNGNVVSDRISAEYLESLGFKRRPAKWRSFGWDDGFDSYDWIHREDHDRPFELAREFLGSRQDAAAPWFLFFHSNLVHDYHMGREDYLDVSDWLEEGIHPGLRDVRDGPEIWIDPPEGLGWEEERRALIAKYDSGVRSYDRRLDELLRLVDFEKTIVVFVSDHGEGFEPERGRVHHCGRLHGDLTHVPLAIWLPAVLRSHYEAGAREEHPCSTIDVVPTVLTLLGDAVAGFPGRFLFDLPPHRRLRGEDRGYLYWNEDCVRESYDTCSIEVNSETIYPLKRINVRRNDTIREFSYNIAYDPLEHENLLDGDAIEGEELTFVVAVNDEEELRNNFLASAVARTGRHEIVLVDNSGNSRYESISALYKEALERVKNDLVLFVHQDLYLFDGWEGRFFSGLRELEDRDPDWGVVGPVGAMGVSPGEKKRLRGHWSDPSGYHLEGPLPHEVESLDEQLLGIRRRNGVDFDPALPGFHCYGIDLSLNAREQGRRSYALDCFAWHKFKDSEGRLVERRERSSKIKRRWGEEFMAEFGPSADYVEKKWQKYLPFQTTSWTWGVD
;
A
#
# COMPACT_ATOMS: atom_id res chain seq x y z
N MET A 1 21.24 -24.29 -16.30
CA MET A 1 19.93 -23.60 -16.42
C MET A 1 19.04 -24.43 -17.34
N PRO A 2 17.81 -24.87 -16.97
CA PRO A 2 17.11 -24.72 -15.69
C PRO A 2 16.90 -26.07 -14.95
N SER A 3 16.63 -25.98 -13.65
CA SER A 3 15.49 -26.68 -13.02
C SER A 3 15.24 -26.01 -11.67
N PRO A 4 14.52 -24.87 -11.59
CA PRO A 4 13.89 -24.56 -10.31
C PRO A 4 12.80 -25.61 -10.15
N GLU A 5 12.80 -26.35 -9.05
CA GLU A 5 11.89 -27.48 -8.79
C GLU A 5 10.39 -27.10 -8.80
N ASP A 6 10.07 -25.84 -9.08
CA ASP A 6 8.74 -25.33 -9.42
C ASP A 6 8.63 -25.04 -10.94
N PRO A 7 8.00 -25.91 -11.74
CA PRO A 7 7.87 -25.74 -13.19
C PRO A 7 7.02 -24.52 -13.60
N SER A 8 6.37 -23.85 -12.65
CA SER A 8 5.62 -22.61 -12.90
C SER A 8 6.52 -21.37 -13.03
N ILE A 9 7.73 -21.40 -12.46
CA ILE A 9 8.68 -20.29 -12.53
C ILE A 9 9.55 -20.44 -13.77
N GLN A 10 9.56 -19.42 -14.61
CA GLN A 10 10.33 -19.38 -15.85
C GLN A 10 11.36 -18.26 -15.78
N LEU A 11 12.62 -18.63 -16.02
CA LEU A 11 13.74 -17.71 -16.11
C LEU A 11 14.41 -17.87 -17.48
N ALA A 12 14.65 -16.75 -18.15
CA ALA A 12 15.43 -16.67 -19.38
C ALA A 12 16.32 -15.42 -19.34
N TYR A 13 17.40 -15.35 -20.13
CA TYR A 13 18.12 -14.09 -20.28
C TYR A 13 17.34 -13.11 -21.14
N LEU A 14 17.40 -11.82 -20.81
CA LEU A 14 16.85 -10.79 -21.69
C LEU A 14 17.55 -10.84 -23.08
N PRO A 15 16.80 -10.95 -24.19
CA PRO A 15 17.39 -11.13 -25.52
C PRO A 15 18.37 -10.01 -25.89
N GLY A 16 19.61 -10.37 -26.22
CA GLY A 16 20.66 -9.43 -26.62
C GLY A 16 21.59 -8.97 -25.49
N GLU A 17 21.33 -9.36 -24.24
CA GLU A 17 22.14 -8.99 -23.08
C GLU A 17 22.88 -10.21 -22.49
N ARG A 18 24.09 -9.99 -21.94
CA ARG A 18 24.76 -10.97 -21.06
C ARG A 18 24.29 -10.70 -19.63
N ARG A 19 24.14 -11.76 -18.82
CA ARG A 19 23.85 -11.63 -17.38
C ARG A 19 24.82 -10.63 -16.75
N GLN A 20 24.29 -9.59 -16.12
CA GLN A 20 25.12 -8.61 -15.43
C GLN A 20 25.54 -9.23 -14.10
N LEU A 21 26.84 -9.14 -13.78
CA LEU A 21 27.40 -9.72 -12.56
C LEU A 21 27.54 -8.59 -11.52
N PHE A 22 26.48 -8.36 -10.76
CA PHE A 22 26.52 -7.49 -9.59
C PHE A 22 26.52 -8.33 -8.33
N ASN A 23 27.14 -7.80 -7.29
CA ASN A 23 26.94 -8.33 -5.96
C ASN A 23 25.52 -8.03 -5.50
N VAL A 24 24.98 -8.88 -4.62
CA VAL A 24 23.67 -8.68 -4.02
C VAL A 24 23.80 -8.75 -2.51
N LEU A 25 23.44 -7.67 -1.82
CA LEU A 25 23.32 -7.62 -0.38
C LEU A 25 21.82 -7.46 -0.03
N LEU A 26 21.23 -8.51 0.53
CA LEU A 26 19.86 -8.48 1.05
C LEU A 26 19.92 -8.38 2.58
N VAL A 27 19.62 -7.19 3.09
CA VAL A 27 19.53 -6.86 4.51
C VAL A 27 18.08 -6.95 4.96
N VAL A 28 17.80 -7.84 5.91
CA VAL A 28 16.50 -7.97 6.56
C VAL A 28 16.62 -7.53 8.02
N ALA A 29 15.88 -6.49 8.40
CA ALA A 29 15.64 -6.14 9.79
C ALA A 29 14.42 -6.91 10.28
N ASP A 30 14.54 -7.69 11.34
CA ASP A 30 13.39 -8.39 11.93
C ASP A 30 12.52 -7.39 12.71
N ASP A 31 11.21 -7.41 12.49
CA ASP A 31 10.23 -6.67 13.30
C ASP A 31 10.36 -5.13 13.22
N LEU A 32 10.89 -4.58 12.12
CA LEU A 32 11.00 -3.13 11.90
C LEU A 32 9.81 -2.54 11.14
N GLY A 33 8.92 -1.83 11.83
CA GLY A 33 7.75 -1.18 11.23
C GLY A 33 8.06 0.20 10.62
N ALA A 34 7.50 0.51 9.46
CA ALA A 34 7.72 1.80 8.78
C ALA A 34 7.25 3.01 9.62
N ARG A 35 6.21 2.82 10.44
CA ARG A 35 5.65 3.87 11.32
C ARG A 35 6.60 4.37 12.40
N HIS A 36 7.72 3.68 12.63
CA HIS A 36 8.75 4.06 13.61
C HIS A 36 9.98 4.72 12.98
N LEU A 37 9.89 5.16 11.72
CA LEU A 37 11.02 5.72 10.97
C LEU A 37 10.77 7.18 10.55
N PRO A 38 11.74 8.10 10.74
CA PRO A 38 11.54 9.53 10.52
C PRO A 38 11.22 9.87 9.06
N PHE A 39 11.84 9.18 8.10
CA PHE A 39 11.60 9.37 6.66
C PHE A 39 10.25 8.82 6.14
N TYR A 40 9.48 8.18 7.02
CA TYR A 40 8.06 7.84 6.83
C TYR A 40 7.12 8.74 7.64
N GLY A 41 7.65 9.78 8.30
CA GLY A 41 6.87 10.76 9.06
C GLY A 41 6.85 10.53 10.58
N TYR A 42 7.64 9.59 11.11
CA TYR A 42 7.74 9.39 12.55
C TYR A 42 8.43 10.57 13.25
N GLY A 43 7.92 10.97 14.41
CA GLY A 43 8.40 12.17 15.10
C GLY A 43 9.73 12.01 15.85
N ARG A 44 10.23 10.78 16.02
CA ARG A 44 11.49 10.50 16.73
C ARG A 44 12.61 10.16 15.74
N ASP A 45 13.82 10.61 16.06
CA ASP A 45 15.02 10.36 15.25
C ASP A 45 15.62 8.97 15.53
N THR A 46 14.90 7.93 15.08
CA THR A 46 15.23 6.52 15.35
C THR A 46 16.25 5.95 14.38
N MET A 47 16.33 6.45 13.14
CA MET A 47 17.19 5.90 12.09
C MET A 47 17.91 6.97 11.21
N PRO A 48 18.62 7.93 11.83
CA PRO A 48 19.22 9.08 11.13
C PRO A 48 20.34 8.74 10.15
N LEU A 49 21.12 7.67 10.39
CA LEU A 49 22.26 7.32 9.55
C LEU A 49 21.80 6.74 8.22
N LEU A 50 20.81 5.83 8.24
CA LEU A 50 20.19 5.34 7.02
C LEU A 50 19.50 6.47 6.25
N GLU A 51 18.78 7.37 6.93
CA GLU A 51 18.12 8.51 6.29
C GLU A 51 19.10 9.32 5.44
N ARG A 52 20.29 9.62 5.98
CA ARG A 52 21.36 10.32 5.24
C ARG A 52 21.87 9.57 4.02
N ARG A 53 21.73 8.24 3.97
CA ARG A 53 22.14 7.40 2.84
C ARG A 53 21.06 7.21 1.76
N LEU A 54 19.82 7.60 2.04
CA LEU A 54 18.71 7.46 1.09
C LEU A 54 18.91 8.27 -0.20
N GLY A 55 19.77 9.30 -0.18
CA GLY A 55 20.12 10.05 -1.41
C GLY A 55 20.72 9.20 -2.53
N GLY A 56 21.31 8.04 -2.20
CA GLY A 56 21.78 7.05 -3.18
C GLY A 56 20.79 5.93 -3.52
N ALA A 57 19.63 5.88 -2.84
CA ALA A 57 18.66 4.79 -2.93
C ALA A 57 17.40 5.20 -3.71
N THR A 58 16.52 4.23 -3.93
CA THR A 58 15.09 4.43 -4.14
C THR A 58 14.37 3.97 -2.88
N LEU A 59 13.64 4.87 -2.22
CA LEU A 59 12.80 4.56 -1.07
C LEU A 59 11.39 4.18 -1.54
N PHE A 60 10.90 3.01 -1.16
CA PHE A 60 9.55 2.56 -1.47
C PHE A 60 8.63 2.92 -0.30
N THR A 61 7.75 3.89 -0.49
CA THR A 61 6.97 4.48 0.62
C THR A 61 5.76 3.65 1.01
N ASN A 62 5.35 2.71 0.16
CA ASN A 62 4.11 1.95 0.27
C ASN A 62 4.36 0.43 0.14
N CYS A 63 5.32 -0.09 0.91
CA CYS A 63 5.69 -1.51 0.91
C CYS A 63 4.97 -2.28 2.01
N HIS A 64 4.32 -3.39 1.64
CA HIS A 64 3.54 -4.22 2.55
C HIS A 64 4.05 -5.66 2.61
N SER A 65 4.32 -6.15 3.81
CA SER A 65 4.52 -7.58 4.07
C SER A 65 3.19 -8.33 3.91
N PRO A 66 3.17 -9.52 3.28
CA PRO A 66 1.97 -10.32 3.17
C PRO A 66 1.55 -10.96 4.50
N VAL A 67 2.33 -10.81 5.57
CA VAL A 67 2.09 -11.47 6.85
C VAL A 67 2.75 -10.68 7.97
N GLY A 68 2.22 -10.77 9.18
CA GLY A 68 2.69 -9.96 10.30
C GLY A 68 3.63 -10.69 11.27
N TRP A 69 4.49 -11.62 10.84
CA TRP A 69 5.47 -12.26 11.73
C TRP A 69 6.63 -12.97 11.00
N THR A 70 7.71 -13.26 11.73
CA THR A 70 9.03 -13.54 11.14
C THR A 70 9.08 -14.72 10.18
N LEU A 71 8.62 -15.90 10.60
CA LEU A 71 8.80 -17.15 9.84
C LEU A 71 8.25 -17.03 8.40
N PRO A 72 6.96 -16.72 8.19
CA PRO A 72 6.43 -16.53 6.85
C PRO A 72 6.84 -15.20 6.20
N GLY A 73 7.12 -14.15 6.96
CA GLY A 73 7.57 -12.86 6.43
C GLY A 73 8.92 -12.97 5.73
N CYS A 74 9.91 -13.53 6.43
CA CYS A 74 11.22 -13.84 5.87
C CYS A 74 11.14 -14.84 4.71
N ALA A 75 10.24 -15.83 4.78
CA ALA A 75 10.07 -16.83 3.73
C ALA A 75 9.52 -16.18 2.45
N SER A 76 8.59 -15.24 2.61
CA SER A 76 8.02 -14.46 1.51
C SER A 76 9.07 -13.58 0.84
N ILE A 77 9.93 -12.91 1.63
CA ILE A 77 11.07 -12.12 1.11
C ILE A 77 12.01 -12.99 0.29
N ILE A 78 12.52 -14.09 0.86
CA ILE A 78 13.63 -14.84 0.25
C ILE A 78 13.18 -15.73 -0.92
N THR A 79 11.89 -16.00 -1.06
CA THR A 79 11.33 -16.82 -2.16
C THR A 79 10.51 -16.02 -3.17
N GLY A 80 10.10 -14.79 -2.84
CA GLY A 80 9.17 -14.02 -3.66
C GLY A 80 7.78 -14.66 -3.78
N GLN A 81 7.41 -15.53 -2.83
CA GLN A 81 6.12 -16.23 -2.80
C GLN A 81 5.24 -15.70 -1.66
N LEU A 82 3.93 -15.76 -1.82
CA LEU A 82 2.99 -15.54 -0.72
C LEU A 82 3.06 -16.71 0.29
N PRO A 83 2.54 -16.53 1.52
CA PRO A 83 2.37 -17.61 2.50
C PRO A 83 1.77 -18.90 1.94
N GLU A 84 0.75 -18.80 1.08
CA GLU A 84 0.13 -19.94 0.39
C GLU A 84 1.08 -20.67 -0.58
N GLY A 85 1.98 -19.92 -1.21
CA GLY A 85 2.95 -20.45 -2.16
C GLY A 85 4.06 -21.24 -1.48
N HIS A 86 4.52 -20.80 -0.30
CA HIS A 86 5.57 -21.48 0.44
C HIS A 86 5.11 -22.40 1.57
N GLY A 87 3.87 -22.23 2.04
CA GLY A 87 3.19 -23.14 2.96
C GLY A 87 3.66 -23.11 4.41
N LEU A 88 4.53 -22.16 4.79
CA LEU A 88 4.99 -21.97 6.16
C LEU A 88 4.00 -21.05 6.88
N TYR A 89 3.28 -21.60 7.84
CA TYR A 89 2.37 -20.87 8.73
C TYR A 89 2.57 -21.23 10.20
N ASP A 90 3.41 -22.21 10.44
CA ASP A 90 3.75 -22.72 11.75
C ASP A 90 5.14 -23.36 11.66
N HIS A 91 5.66 -23.75 12.81
CA HIS A 91 6.95 -24.41 12.89
C HIS A 91 6.90 -25.88 12.48
N ASN A 92 5.77 -26.49 12.09
CA ASN A 92 5.65 -27.94 11.85
C ASN A 92 6.21 -28.42 10.51
N LYS A 93 6.40 -27.50 9.56
CA LYS A 93 6.80 -27.84 8.21
C LYS A 93 8.22 -27.40 7.94
N ARG A 94 8.99 -28.29 7.34
CA ARG A 94 10.30 -27.96 6.79
C ARG A 94 10.15 -27.02 5.60
N PHE A 95 11.03 -26.04 5.49
CA PHE A 95 11.07 -25.10 4.37
C PHE A 95 11.73 -25.74 3.15
N GLN A 96 10.95 -25.94 2.09
CA GLN A 96 11.40 -26.66 0.89
C GLN A 96 11.40 -25.79 -0.37
N LYS A 97 10.87 -24.57 -0.31
CA LYS A 97 10.82 -23.72 -1.51
C LYS A 97 12.21 -23.23 -1.89
N PRO A 98 12.48 -23.06 -3.20
CA PRO A 98 13.72 -22.45 -3.65
C PRO A 98 13.82 -20.99 -3.20
N LYS A 99 14.92 -20.67 -2.54
CA LYS A 99 15.34 -19.32 -2.11
C LYS A 99 15.97 -18.58 -3.28
N LEU A 100 16.13 -17.25 -3.17
CA LEU A 100 16.84 -16.41 -4.13
C LEU A 100 18.17 -17.02 -4.60
N GLY A 101 18.96 -17.59 -3.68
CA GLY A 101 20.26 -18.21 -3.96
C GLY A 101 20.23 -19.37 -4.99
N HIS A 102 19.09 -20.06 -5.16
CA HIS A 102 18.94 -21.11 -6.19
C HIS A 102 18.86 -20.55 -7.61
N TYR A 103 18.37 -19.32 -7.75
CA TYR A 103 18.15 -18.69 -9.03
C TYR A 103 19.40 -17.92 -9.52
N LEU A 104 20.37 -17.70 -8.63
CA LEU A 104 21.65 -17.09 -8.97
C LEU A 104 22.53 -18.06 -9.74
N GLY A 105 23.38 -17.55 -10.63
CA GLY A 105 24.24 -18.39 -11.47
C GLY A 105 25.28 -19.14 -10.66
N GLU A 106 25.78 -20.27 -11.18
CA GLU A 106 26.81 -21.11 -10.52
C GLU A 106 28.10 -20.35 -10.16
N GLY A 107 28.34 -19.18 -10.76
CA GLY A 107 29.47 -18.31 -10.44
C GLY A 107 29.30 -17.43 -9.19
N TYR A 108 28.13 -17.45 -8.53
CA TYR A 108 27.90 -16.69 -7.30
C TYR A 108 28.38 -17.48 -6.07
N GLU A 109 29.14 -16.80 -5.21
CA GLU A 109 29.29 -17.20 -3.81
C GLU A 109 28.02 -16.79 -3.04
N ARG A 110 27.36 -17.74 -2.36
CA ARG A 110 26.08 -17.51 -1.65
C ARG A 110 26.25 -17.76 -0.15
N ALA A 111 26.07 -16.71 0.65
CA ALA A 111 26.18 -16.76 2.10
C ALA A 111 24.90 -16.27 2.78
N GLY A 112 24.54 -16.91 3.89
CA GLY A 112 23.46 -16.48 4.79
C GLY A 112 24.00 -16.24 6.19
N ILE A 113 23.56 -15.16 6.85
CA ILE A 113 23.91 -14.83 8.24
C ILE A 113 22.62 -14.44 8.97
N THR A 114 22.32 -15.11 10.09
CA THR A 114 21.14 -14.81 10.91
C THR A 114 21.35 -15.16 12.38
N ASN A 115 20.61 -14.52 13.27
CA ASN A 115 20.48 -14.90 14.68
C ASN A 115 19.04 -15.20 15.11
N ASN A 116 18.10 -15.42 14.18
CA ASN A 116 16.70 -15.67 14.53
C ASN A 116 16.36 -17.18 14.56
N GLY A 117 15.62 -17.60 15.59
CA GLY A 117 15.19 -18.99 15.81
C GLY A 117 14.12 -19.54 14.85
N ASN A 118 13.54 -18.69 14.00
CA ASN A 118 12.60 -19.05 12.93
C ASN A 118 13.30 -19.36 11.61
N VAL A 119 14.54 -18.90 11.43
CA VAL A 119 15.28 -18.91 10.16
C VAL A 119 16.45 -19.91 10.22
N VAL A 120 16.15 -21.16 10.58
CA VAL A 120 17.15 -22.14 11.06
C VAL A 120 17.66 -23.05 9.94
N SER A 121 18.98 -23.28 9.94
CA SER A 121 19.65 -24.23 9.03
C SER A 121 19.51 -25.69 9.46
N ASP A 122 19.51 -26.61 8.50
CA ASP A 122 19.63 -28.06 8.74
C ASP A 122 21.01 -28.50 9.23
N ARG A 123 22.03 -27.66 9.06
CA ARG A 123 23.42 -27.95 9.45
C ARG A 123 23.62 -27.89 10.97
N ILE A 124 22.60 -27.43 11.70
CA ILE A 124 22.63 -27.26 13.14
C ILE A 124 21.81 -28.38 13.78
N SER A 125 22.44 -29.12 14.68
CA SER A 125 21.74 -30.21 15.37
C SER A 125 20.70 -29.66 16.36
N ALA A 126 19.63 -30.42 16.58
CA ALA A 126 18.64 -30.09 17.59
C ALA A 126 19.27 -29.99 18.99
N GLU A 127 20.24 -30.84 19.30
CA GLU A 127 20.98 -30.86 20.57
C GLU A 127 21.82 -29.60 20.77
N TYR A 128 22.46 -29.09 19.71
CA TYR A 128 23.19 -27.82 19.79
C TYR A 128 22.24 -26.67 20.10
N LEU A 129 21.10 -26.59 19.42
CA LEU A 129 20.10 -25.56 19.69
C LEU A 129 19.51 -25.68 21.11
N GLU A 130 19.30 -26.89 21.64
CA GLU A 130 18.90 -27.10 23.04
C GLU A 130 19.98 -26.65 24.03
N SER A 131 21.27 -26.88 23.71
CA SER A 131 22.39 -26.41 24.52
C SER A 131 22.48 -24.89 24.61
N LEU A 132 21.92 -24.21 23.61
CA LEU A 132 21.80 -22.75 23.49
C LEU A 132 20.51 -22.20 24.14
N GLY A 133 19.92 -22.91 25.11
CA GLY A 133 18.85 -22.37 25.95
C GLY A 133 17.43 -22.49 25.38
N PHE A 134 17.24 -23.09 24.19
CA PHE A 134 15.91 -23.44 23.69
C PHE A 134 15.33 -24.61 24.51
N LYS A 135 14.80 -24.32 25.71
CA LYS A 135 14.27 -25.34 26.64
C LYS A 135 13.05 -26.04 26.06
N ARG A 136 13.18 -27.35 25.82
CA ARG A 136 12.14 -28.29 25.34
C ARG A 136 11.40 -27.77 24.12
N ARG A 137 11.95 -28.08 22.94
CA ARG A 137 11.17 -28.04 21.70
C ARG A 137 9.94 -28.94 21.88
N PRO A 138 8.72 -28.48 21.60
CA PRO A 138 7.67 -29.40 21.22
C PRO A 138 8.21 -30.24 20.06
N ALA A 139 7.87 -31.54 19.96
CA ALA A 139 8.24 -32.42 18.83
C ALA A 139 7.81 -31.92 17.42
N LYS A 140 7.23 -30.72 17.39
CA LYS A 140 6.56 -29.95 16.34
C LYS A 140 7.42 -28.82 15.75
N TRP A 141 8.55 -28.41 16.33
CA TRP A 141 9.42 -27.37 15.71
C TRP A 141 10.39 -27.98 14.67
N ARG A 142 10.01 -27.90 13.39
CA ARG A 142 10.60 -28.53 12.19
C ARG A 142 10.85 -27.57 11.00
N SER A 143 10.73 -26.25 11.17
CA SER A 143 10.93 -25.23 10.12
C SER A 143 12.40 -24.96 9.77
N PHE A 144 13.13 -26.04 9.46
CA PHE A 144 14.50 -26.02 8.95
C PHE A 144 14.54 -25.94 7.43
N GLY A 145 15.73 -25.98 6.84
CA GLY A 145 15.94 -25.94 5.39
C GLY A 145 16.16 -24.53 4.84
N TRP A 146 16.48 -23.56 5.68
CA TRP A 146 16.79 -22.19 5.25
C TRP A 146 18.14 -22.05 4.54
N ASP A 147 19.11 -22.92 4.86
CA ASP A 147 20.45 -22.92 4.24
C ASP A 147 20.49 -23.54 2.84
N ASP A 148 19.38 -24.13 2.41
CA ASP A 148 19.26 -24.69 1.07
C ASP A 148 19.27 -23.56 0.02
N GLY A 149 20.17 -23.69 -0.97
CA GLY A 149 20.51 -22.63 -1.92
C GLY A 149 21.69 -21.73 -1.52
N PHE A 150 22.33 -22.00 -0.37
CA PHE A 150 23.51 -21.28 0.11
C PHE A 150 24.75 -22.19 0.21
N ASP A 151 25.90 -21.64 -0.16
CA ASP A 151 27.20 -22.31 -0.02
C ASP A 151 27.60 -22.32 1.48
N SER A 152 27.35 -21.21 2.19
CA SER A 152 27.56 -21.07 3.64
C SER A 152 26.34 -20.45 4.32
N TYR A 153 26.09 -20.84 5.57
CA TYR A 153 24.98 -20.33 6.35
C TYR A 153 25.36 -20.29 7.83
N ASP A 154 25.66 -19.10 8.33
CA ASP A 154 26.01 -18.85 9.71
C ASP A 154 24.76 -18.50 10.51
N TRP A 155 24.44 -19.36 11.48
CA TRP A 155 23.38 -19.11 12.44
C TRP A 155 24.00 -18.86 13.81
N ILE A 156 23.63 -17.73 14.39
CA ILE A 156 24.19 -17.20 15.62
C ILE A 156 23.15 -17.34 16.73
N HIS A 157 23.62 -17.47 17.98
CA HIS A 157 22.76 -17.46 19.16
C HIS A 157 21.87 -16.20 19.18
N ARG A 158 20.56 -16.36 19.47
CA ARG A 158 19.60 -15.25 19.38
C ARG A 158 19.96 -14.02 20.20
N GLU A 159 20.49 -14.22 21.41
CA GLU A 159 20.86 -13.14 22.32
C GLU A 159 22.14 -12.40 21.91
N ASP A 160 22.91 -12.91 20.94
CA ASP A 160 24.09 -12.25 20.40
C ASP A 160 23.71 -11.42 19.17
N HIS A 161 23.47 -10.13 19.39
CA HIS A 161 23.14 -9.19 18.34
C HIS A 161 24.35 -8.57 17.64
N ASP A 162 25.56 -8.72 18.17
CA ASP A 162 26.76 -8.09 17.62
C ASP A 162 27.45 -9.00 16.60
N ARG A 163 27.52 -10.31 16.91
CA ARG A 163 28.22 -11.28 16.07
C ARG A 163 27.69 -11.39 14.62
N PRO A 164 26.39 -11.29 14.33
CA PRO A 164 25.92 -11.27 12.94
C PRO A 164 26.52 -10.10 12.15
N PHE A 165 26.58 -8.89 12.73
CA PHE A 165 27.16 -7.73 12.07
C PHE A 165 28.68 -7.85 11.94
N GLU A 166 29.36 -8.45 12.90
CA GLU A 166 30.79 -8.78 12.78
C GLU A 166 31.06 -9.70 11.59
N LEU A 167 30.34 -10.82 11.50
CA LEU A 167 30.46 -11.77 10.39
C LEU A 167 30.16 -11.12 9.04
N ALA A 168 29.13 -10.26 8.97
CA ALA A 168 28.80 -9.55 7.75
C ALA A 168 29.91 -8.56 7.36
N ARG A 169 30.52 -7.84 8.31
CA ARG A 169 31.68 -6.96 8.06
C ARG A 169 32.92 -7.76 7.63
N GLU A 170 33.19 -8.90 8.26
CA GLU A 170 34.26 -9.83 7.88
C GLU A 170 34.06 -10.34 6.43
N PHE A 171 32.82 -10.72 6.09
CA PHE A 171 32.44 -11.14 4.75
C PHE A 171 32.67 -10.03 3.73
N LEU A 172 32.09 -8.85 3.92
CA LEU A 172 32.23 -7.73 2.98
C LEU A 172 33.69 -7.27 2.84
N GLY A 173 34.40 -7.12 3.98
CA GLY A 173 35.78 -6.65 4.00
C GLY A 173 36.75 -7.57 3.26
N SER A 174 36.51 -8.88 3.28
CA SER A 174 37.34 -9.86 2.57
C SER A 174 36.97 -10.04 1.09
N ARG A 175 35.86 -9.46 0.62
CA ARG A 175 35.40 -9.52 -0.78
C ARG A 175 35.47 -8.17 -1.52
N GLN A 176 36.14 -7.15 -0.98
CA GLN A 176 36.26 -5.85 -1.67
C GLN A 176 36.84 -5.95 -3.08
N ASP A 177 37.82 -6.83 -3.28
CA ASP A 177 38.49 -7.09 -4.57
C ASP A 177 38.08 -8.42 -5.22
N ALA A 178 36.98 -9.04 -4.76
CA ALA A 178 36.54 -10.32 -5.31
C ALA A 178 36.13 -10.18 -6.79
N ALA A 179 36.68 -11.04 -7.64
CA ALA A 179 36.33 -11.07 -9.06
C ALA A 179 35.02 -11.82 -9.34
N ALA A 180 34.69 -12.81 -8.50
CA ALA A 180 33.42 -13.51 -8.57
C ALA A 180 32.34 -12.70 -7.82
N PRO A 181 31.12 -12.60 -8.36
CA PRO A 181 30.02 -11.94 -7.67
C PRO A 181 29.59 -12.76 -6.46
N TRP A 182 29.02 -12.09 -5.47
CA TRP A 182 28.50 -12.73 -4.27
C TRP A 182 27.07 -12.30 -3.96
N PHE A 183 26.37 -13.16 -3.22
CA PHE A 183 25.09 -12.89 -2.61
C PHE A 183 25.18 -13.11 -1.11
N LEU A 184 24.87 -12.07 -0.34
CA LEU A 184 24.76 -12.14 1.11
C LEU A 184 23.30 -11.89 1.53
N PHE A 185 22.68 -12.90 2.12
CA PHE A 185 21.46 -12.75 2.91
C PHE A 185 21.86 -12.46 4.36
N PHE A 186 21.66 -11.22 4.80
CA PHE A 186 21.96 -10.79 6.15
C PHE A 186 20.66 -10.46 6.89
N HIS A 187 20.43 -11.14 8.01
CA HIS A 187 19.26 -10.98 8.86
C HIS A 187 19.69 -10.67 10.29
N SER A 188 19.01 -9.76 10.98
CA SER A 188 19.27 -9.47 12.39
C SER A 188 18.00 -9.28 13.22
N ASN A 189 17.96 -9.96 14.36
CA ASN A 189 16.89 -9.93 15.36
C ASN A 189 16.96 -8.72 16.33
N LEU A 190 17.87 -7.78 16.11
CA LEU A 190 18.17 -6.73 17.09
C LEU A 190 16.99 -5.78 17.36
N VAL A 191 16.11 -5.53 16.38
CA VAL A 191 14.94 -4.66 16.60
C VAL A 191 13.84 -5.41 17.38
N HIS A 192 13.56 -6.65 16.99
CA HIS A 192 12.61 -7.57 17.64
C HIS A 192 12.84 -7.74 19.16
N ASP A 193 14.09 -7.86 19.61
CA ASP A 193 14.38 -8.26 20.99
C ASP A 193 14.31 -7.11 22.03
N TYR A 194 13.52 -6.05 21.77
CA TYR A 194 13.33 -4.88 22.65
C TYR A 194 12.80 -5.22 24.05
N HIS A 195 12.25 -6.42 24.25
CA HIS A 195 11.82 -6.93 25.54
C HIS A 195 13.00 -7.15 26.52
N MET A 196 14.21 -7.36 26.01
CA MET A 196 15.40 -7.67 26.82
C MET A 196 15.94 -6.48 27.62
N GLY A 197 16.67 -6.79 28.70
CA GLY A 197 17.39 -5.81 29.54
C GLY A 197 18.78 -5.40 29.03
N ARG A 198 18.99 -5.29 27.71
CA ARG A 198 20.27 -4.89 27.10
C ARG A 198 20.44 -3.37 27.02
N GLU A 199 21.70 -2.90 27.03
CA GLU A 199 22.04 -1.47 26.88
C GLU A 199 21.44 -0.86 25.60
N ASP A 200 21.42 -1.63 24.50
CA ASP A 200 20.81 -1.23 23.22
C ASP A 200 19.36 -0.73 23.36
N TYR A 201 18.60 -1.24 24.34
CA TYR A 201 17.18 -0.93 24.56
C TYR A 201 16.94 0.02 25.73
N LEU A 202 17.95 0.22 26.58
CA LEU A 202 17.81 1.01 27.81
C LEU A 202 18.31 2.45 27.62
N ASP A 203 18.94 2.77 26.49
CA ASP A 203 19.32 4.12 26.09
C ASP A 203 18.11 4.91 25.56
N VAL A 204 17.20 5.23 26.47
CA VAL A 204 15.93 5.91 26.17
C VAL A 204 15.93 7.40 26.52
N SER A 205 17.09 7.95 26.90
CA SER A 205 17.20 9.28 27.52
C SER A 205 16.70 10.42 26.62
N ASP A 206 16.70 10.22 25.30
CA ASP A 206 16.14 11.17 24.33
C ASP A 206 14.60 11.19 24.28
N TRP A 207 13.95 10.18 24.83
CA TRP A 207 12.49 9.98 24.73
C TRP A 207 11.78 9.90 26.08
N LEU A 208 12.50 9.54 27.14
CA LEU A 208 11.99 9.38 28.50
C LEU A 208 12.93 10.01 29.51
N GLU A 209 12.44 11.04 30.20
CA GLU A 209 13.20 11.74 31.25
C GLU A 209 13.50 10.84 32.46
N GLU A 210 12.53 10.00 32.85
CA GLU A 210 12.62 9.13 34.03
C GLU A 210 13.28 7.77 33.75
N GLY A 211 13.60 7.49 32.47
CA GLY A 211 14.14 6.20 32.04
C GLY A 211 13.12 5.05 32.04
N ILE A 212 13.61 3.81 32.00
CA ILE A 212 12.77 2.59 31.99
C ILE A 212 12.47 2.11 33.41
N HIS A 213 11.18 1.94 33.71
CA HIS A 213 10.70 1.33 34.94
C HIS A 213 11.35 -0.06 35.18
N PRO A 214 11.80 -0.41 36.41
CA PRO A 214 12.47 -1.68 36.67
C PRO A 214 11.69 -2.92 36.21
N GLY A 215 10.36 -2.89 36.32
CA GLY A 215 9.48 -3.97 35.87
C GLY A 215 9.40 -4.17 34.35
N LEU A 216 9.89 -3.21 33.56
CA LEU A 216 9.93 -3.28 32.08
C LEU A 216 11.35 -3.47 31.52
N ARG A 217 12.36 -3.59 32.39
CA ARG A 217 13.74 -3.74 31.95
C ARG A 217 13.95 -5.05 31.21
N ASP A 218 13.44 -6.15 31.75
CA ASP A 218 13.56 -7.48 31.18
C ASP A 218 12.21 -8.19 31.29
N VAL A 219 11.47 -8.22 30.18
CA VAL A 219 10.12 -8.78 30.12
C VAL A 219 10.10 -10.00 29.20
N ARG A 220 9.10 -10.86 29.39
CA ARG A 220 8.94 -12.06 28.56
C ARG A 220 8.55 -11.66 27.15
N ASP A 221 9.26 -12.20 26.17
CA ASP A 221 8.91 -12.18 24.75
C ASP A 221 7.49 -12.76 24.53
N GLY A 222 6.57 -11.95 23.99
CA GLY A 222 5.19 -12.35 23.73
C GLY A 222 4.13 -11.27 24.01
N PRO A 223 2.85 -11.53 23.63
CA PRO A 223 1.73 -10.65 23.96
C PRO A 223 1.51 -10.53 25.48
N GLU A 224 2.04 -11.46 26.28
CA GLU A 224 1.87 -11.49 27.73
C GLU A 224 2.46 -10.26 28.44
N ILE A 225 3.31 -9.49 27.75
CA ILE A 225 3.77 -8.16 28.20
C ILE A 225 2.57 -7.25 28.49
N TRP A 226 1.47 -7.40 27.75
CA TRP A 226 0.32 -6.50 27.75
C TRP A 226 -0.89 -7.05 28.52
N ILE A 227 -0.66 -7.93 29.51
CA ILE A 227 -1.74 -8.49 30.36
C ILE A 227 -2.02 -7.56 31.55
N ASP A 228 -0.97 -7.18 32.29
CA ASP A 228 -1.07 -6.28 33.43
C ASP A 228 0.20 -5.41 33.49
N PRO A 229 0.07 -4.07 33.62
CA PRO A 229 1.24 -3.22 33.78
C PRO A 229 1.93 -3.50 35.12
N PRO A 230 3.26 -3.30 35.22
CA PRO A 230 3.97 -3.41 36.48
C PRO A 230 3.35 -2.55 37.59
N GLU A 231 3.47 -3.01 38.85
CA GLU A 231 2.94 -2.29 40.01
C GLU A 231 3.40 -0.82 40.02
N GLY A 232 2.43 0.10 40.07
CA GLY A 232 2.69 1.55 40.06
C GLY A 232 2.78 2.20 38.69
N LEU A 233 2.59 1.44 37.60
CA LEU A 233 2.61 1.94 36.23
C LEU A 233 1.20 1.85 35.60
N GLY A 234 0.79 2.87 34.83
CA GLY A 234 -0.40 2.79 33.99
C GLY A 234 -0.09 2.31 32.57
N TRP A 235 -1.13 1.88 31.85
CA TRP A 235 -1.02 1.36 30.48
C TRP A 235 -0.33 2.32 29.50
N GLU A 236 -0.59 3.62 29.58
CA GLU A 236 0.03 4.59 28.69
C GLU A 236 1.50 4.87 29.07
N GLU A 237 1.88 4.77 30.36
CA GLU A 237 3.29 4.81 30.73
C GLU A 237 4.04 3.56 30.25
N GLU A 238 3.45 2.38 30.41
CA GLU A 238 4.01 1.12 29.90
C GLU A 238 4.20 1.16 28.38
N ARG A 239 3.15 1.55 27.65
CA ARG A 239 3.18 1.68 26.19
C ARG A 239 4.29 2.63 25.74
N ARG A 240 4.40 3.82 26.34
CA ARG A 240 5.47 4.79 26.02
C ARG A 240 6.85 4.24 26.33
N ALA A 241 7.00 3.47 27.41
CA ALA A 241 8.25 2.83 27.79
C ALA A 241 8.68 1.75 26.80
N LEU A 242 7.77 0.87 26.39
CA LEU A 242 8.04 -0.20 25.41
C LEU A 242 8.35 0.38 24.02
N ILE A 243 7.63 1.39 23.56
CA ILE A 243 7.94 2.10 22.31
C ILE A 243 9.34 2.75 22.40
N ALA A 244 9.71 3.35 23.53
CA ALA A 244 11.06 3.91 23.69
C ALA A 244 12.15 2.83 23.66
N LYS A 245 11.93 1.66 24.27
CA LYS A 245 12.87 0.52 24.17
C LYS A 245 13.02 0.05 22.71
N TYR A 246 11.89 -0.10 22.01
CA TYR A 246 11.87 -0.46 20.60
C TYR A 246 12.65 0.54 19.74
N ASP A 247 12.34 1.83 19.87
CA ASP A 247 13.02 2.91 19.16
C ASP A 247 14.53 2.96 19.46
N SER A 248 14.93 2.64 20.70
CA SER A 248 16.36 2.49 21.08
C SER A 248 17.02 1.38 20.29
N GLY A 249 16.34 0.24 20.17
CA GLY A 249 16.77 -0.90 19.35
C GLY A 249 16.94 -0.53 17.89
N VAL A 250 15.97 0.19 17.31
CA VAL A 250 16.06 0.73 15.93
C VAL A 250 17.30 1.61 15.77
N ARG A 251 17.55 2.51 16.71
CA ARG A 251 18.73 3.39 16.68
C ARG A 251 20.04 2.63 16.84
N SER A 252 20.04 1.58 17.63
CA SER A 252 21.20 0.71 17.79
C SER A 252 21.49 -0.12 16.54
N TYR A 253 20.43 -0.56 15.85
CA TYR A 253 20.50 -1.20 14.53
C TYR A 253 21.04 -0.25 13.47
N ASP A 254 20.54 0.99 13.41
CA ASP A 254 20.97 2.03 12.47
C ASP A 254 22.50 2.25 12.51
N ARG A 255 23.08 2.31 13.71
CA ARG A 255 24.53 2.44 13.91
C ARG A 255 25.31 1.28 13.29
N ARG A 256 24.88 0.05 13.55
CA ARG A 256 25.55 -1.17 13.06
C ARG A 256 25.35 -1.38 11.56
N LEU A 257 24.17 -1.05 11.05
CA LEU A 257 23.89 -1.05 9.61
C LEU A 257 24.77 -0.03 8.89
N ASP A 258 24.92 1.18 9.42
CA ASP A 258 25.77 2.20 8.81
C ASP A 258 27.23 1.75 8.70
N GLU A 259 27.76 1.08 9.74
CA GLU A 259 29.09 0.47 9.68
C GLU A 259 29.22 -0.59 8.58
N LEU A 260 28.19 -1.42 8.41
CA LEU A 260 28.16 -2.43 7.35
C LEU A 260 28.14 -1.77 5.95
N LEU A 261 27.26 -0.78 5.76
CA LEU A 261 27.09 -0.09 4.48
C LEU A 261 28.32 0.73 4.07
N ARG A 262 29.20 1.12 5.00
CA ARG A 262 30.49 1.76 4.67
C ARG A 262 31.47 0.83 3.95
N LEU A 263 31.28 -0.48 4.06
CA LEU A 263 32.13 -1.48 3.39
C LEU A 263 31.64 -1.84 1.99
N VAL A 264 30.44 -1.38 1.60
CA VAL A 264 29.81 -1.73 0.32
C VAL A 264 30.31 -0.82 -0.81
N ASP A 265 30.75 -1.44 -1.90
CA ASP A 265 30.95 -0.78 -3.20
C ASP A 265 29.61 -0.71 -3.95
N PHE A 266 28.92 0.43 -3.82
CA PHE A 266 27.60 0.65 -4.43
C PHE A 266 27.62 0.68 -5.97
N GLU A 267 28.78 0.86 -6.61
CA GLU A 267 28.89 0.78 -8.07
C GLU A 267 28.87 -0.66 -8.60
N LYS A 268 29.05 -1.64 -7.71
CA LYS A 268 29.04 -3.07 -8.07
C LYS A 268 27.99 -3.88 -7.33
N THR A 269 27.26 -3.27 -6.40
CA THR A 269 26.39 -3.99 -5.48
C THR A 269 24.97 -3.45 -5.53
N ILE A 270 24.02 -4.35 -5.78
CA ILE A 270 22.60 -4.11 -5.51
C ILE A 270 22.40 -4.34 -4.02
N VAL A 271 21.99 -3.31 -3.28
CA VAL A 271 21.67 -3.43 -1.86
C VAL A 271 20.18 -3.29 -1.68
N VAL A 272 19.55 -4.29 -1.05
CA VAL A 272 18.14 -4.28 -0.66
C VAL A 272 18.08 -4.24 0.86
N PHE A 273 17.51 -3.18 1.42
CA PHE A 273 17.14 -3.08 2.83
C PHE A 273 15.63 -3.24 2.93
N VAL A 274 15.17 -4.21 3.73
CA VAL A 274 13.74 -4.50 3.90
C VAL A 274 13.46 -4.99 5.32
N SER A 275 12.23 -4.81 5.81
CA SER A 275 11.74 -5.52 6.99
C SER A 275 10.76 -6.61 6.61
N ASP A 276 10.71 -7.68 7.39
CA ASP A 276 9.78 -8.79 7.21
C ASP A 276 8.38 -8.51 7.79
N HIS A 277 8.30 -7.74 8.88
CA HIS A 277 7.08 -7.16 9.43
C HIS A 277 7.42 -5.98 10.36
N GLY A 278 6.40 -5.37 10.97
CA GLY A 278 6.53 -4.41 12.07
C GLY A 278 5.94 -4.96 13.37
N GLU A 279 5.74 -4.07 14.34
CA GLU A 279 5.37 -4.41 15.73
C GLU A 279 4.14 -3.62 16.22
N GLY A 280 3.36 -4.23 17.12
CA GLY A 280 2.15 -3.66 17.71
C GLY A 280 2.32 -3.15 19.14
N PHE A 281 1.76 -1.97 19.41
CA PHE A 281 1.81 -1.28 20.71
C PHE A 281 0.45 -0.69 21.15
N GLU A 282 -0.67 -1.27 20.73
CA GLU A 282 -2.03 -0.73 20.98
C GLU A 282 -2.90 -1.75 21.75
N PRO A 283 -2.69 -1.89 23.08
CA PRO A 283 -3.41 -2.86 23.92
C PRO A 283 -4.91 -2.61 23.96
N GLU A 284 -5.36 -1.36 23.91
CA GLU A 284 -6.78 -0.98 23.90
C GLU A 284 -7.53 -1.45 22.65
N ARG A 285 -6.79 -1.80 21.59
CA ARG A 285 -7.30 -2.38 20.34
C ARG A 285 -6.90 -3.85 20.18
N GLY A 286 -6.11 -4.41 21.11
CA GLY A 286 -5.61 -5.79 21.04
C GLY A 286 -4.61 -5.98 19.91
N ARG A 287 -3.99 -4.88 19.50
CA ARG A 287 -2.98 -4.81 18.45
C ARG A 287 -1.62 -4.64 19.12
N VAL A 288 -1.25 -5.67 19.88
CA VAL A 288 0.00 -5.77 20.60
C VAL A 288 0.80 -6.95 20.09
N HIS A 289 2.12 -6.85 20.15
CA HIS A 289 3.01 -7.87 19.60
C HIS A 289 2.75 -8.09 18.09
N HIS A 290 3.47 -8.98 17.44
CA HIS A 290 3.25 -9.39 16.06
C HIS A 290 2.57 -10.79 16.00
N CYS A 291 2.18 -11.25 14.80
CA CYS A 291 1.30 -12.39 14.42
C CYS A 291 -0.23 -12.15 14.51
N GLY A 292 -0.98 -12.94 13.73
CA GLY A 292 -2.42 -13.16 13.90
C GLY A 292 -3.33 -12.04 13.45
N ARG A 293 -2.76 -11.01 12.83
CA ARG A 293 -3.47 -9.91 12.18
C ARG A 293 -2.65 -9.38 11.01
N LEU A 294 -3.31 -8.62 10.14
CA LEU A 294 -2.72 -8.09 8.91
C LEU A 294 -2.89 -6.56 8.84
N HIS A 295 -2.82 -5.90 9.98
CA HIS A 295 -2.88 -4.45 10.11
C HIS A 295 -1.53 -3.81 9.76
N GLY A 296 -1.52 -2.51 9.46
CA GLY A 296 -0.40 -1.72 8.95
C GLY A 296 0.72 -1.55 9.97
N ASP A 297 0.42 -1.62 11.26
CA ASP A 297 1.42 -1.73 12.32
C ASP A 297 2.38 -2.91 12.10
N LEU A 298 1.86 -4.03 11.61
CA LEU A 298 2.66 -5.22 11.27
C LEU A 298 3.06 -5.30 9.80
N THR A 299 2.23 -4.80 8.89
CA THR A 299 2.40 -5.07 7.45
C THR A 299 3.09 -3.94 6.71
N HIS A 300 3.01 -2.67 7.12
CA HIS A 300 3.69 -1.57 6.45
C HIS A 300 5.15 -1.49 6.90
N VAL A 301 6.07 -1.86 6.00
CA VAL A 301 7.49 -2.08 6.30
C VAL A 301 8.40 -1.18 5.47
N PRO A 302 9.59 -0.83 5.97
CA PRO A 302 10.57 -0.13 5.17
C PRO A 302 11.08 -1.00 4.02
N LEU A 303 11.28 -0.37 2.86
CA LEU A 303 12.00 -0.95 1.74
C LEU A 303 12.81 0.15 1.04
N ALA A 304 14.12 -0.06 0.92
CA ALA A 304 15.03 0.80 0.17
C ALA A 304 15.98 -0.03 -0.68
N ILE A 305 16.20 0.39 -1.92
CA ILE A 305 17.12 -0.29 -2.84
C ILE A 305 18.18 0.70 -3.35
N TRP A 306 19.45 0.37 -3.15
CA TRP A 306 20.57 1.03 -3.82
C TRP A 306 20.93 0.25 -5.07
N LEU A 307 20.98 0.97 -6.19
CA LEU A 307 21.38 0.43 -7.48
C LEU A 307 22.73 1.01 -7.90
N PRO A 308 23.62 0.21 -8.49
CA PRO A 308 24.73 0.69 -9.30
C PRO A 308 24.29 1.77 -10.28
N ALA A 309 25.12 2.80 -10.53
CA ALA A 309 24.73 3.96 -11.33
C ALA A 309 24.24 3.59 -12.74
N VAL A 310 24.80 2.52 -13.32
CA VAL A 310 24.39 1.97 -14.62
C VAL A 310 22.95 1.43 -14.59
N LEU A 311 22.57 0.68 -13.55
CA LEU A 311 21.22 0.15 -13.38
C LEU A 311 20.24 1.27 -13.03
N ARG A 312 20.65 2.18 -12.15
CA ARG A 312 19.86 3.34 -11.77
C ARG A 312 19.46 4.18 -12.99
N SER A 313 20.41 4.40 -13.89
CA SER A 313 20.18 5.15 -15.14
C SER A 313 19.33 4.36 -16.13
N HIS A 314 19.58 3.05 -16.27
CA HIS A 314 18.84 2.19 -17.20
C HIS A 314 17.35 2.09 -16.87
N TYR A 315 17.01 1.94 -15.59
CA TYR A 315 15.62 1.82 -15.12
C TYR A 315 15.01 3.15 -14.68
N GLU A 316 15.69 4.28 -14.92
CA GLU A 316 15.23 5.62 -14.53
C GLU A 316 14.80 5.70 -13.05
N ALA A 317 15.51 4.99 -12.18
CA ALA A 317 15.10 4.80 -10.79
C ALA A 317 15.13 6.12 -9.99
N GLY A 318 13.94 6.59 -9.61
CA GLY A 318 13.74 7.80 -8.82
C GLY A 318 14.22 7.69 -7.38
N ALA A 319 14.20 8.80 -6.64
CA ALA A 319 14.55 8.80 -5.22
C ALA A 319 13.45 8.15 -4.34
N ARG A 320 12.19 8.22 -4.79
CA ARG A 320 11.03 7.64 -4.11
C ARG A 320 10.14 6.91 -5.12
N GLU A 321 9.55 5.82 -4.68
CA GLU A 321 8.50 5.08 -5.37
C GLU A 321 7.29 4.97 -4.42
N GLU A 322 6.14 5.44 -4.88
CA GLU A 322 4.92 5.59 -4.08
C GLU A 322 3.85 4.55 -4.43
N HIS A 323 4.02 3.86 -5.56
CA HIS A 323 3.14 2.78 -5.96
C HIS A 323 3.16 1.64 -4.93
N PRO A 324 2.00 1.02 -4.64
CA PRO A 324 1.92 -0.07 -3.68
C PRO A 324 2.81 -1.25 -4.10
N CYS A 325 3.65 -1.72 -3.19
CA CYS A 325 4.51 -2.88 -3.40
C CYS A 325 4.46 -3.85 -2.22
N SER A 326 5.04 -5.02 -2.40
CA SER A 326 5.11 -6.04 -1.35
C SER A 326 6.51 -6.62 -1.23
N THR A 327 6.85 -7.15 -0.06
CA THR A 327 8.15 -7.79 0.18
C THR A 327 8.41 -8.98 -0.77
N ILE A 328 7.35 -9.62 -1.31
CA ILE A 328 7.48 -10.67 -2.34
C ILE A 328 8.01 -10.15 -3.69
N ASP A 329 7.99 -8.84 -3.92
CA ASP A 329 8.49 -8.21 -5.14
C ASP A 329 10.04 -8.17 -5.15
N VAL A 330 10.72 -8.42 -4.02
CA VAL A 330 12.19 -8.37 -3.89
C VAL A 330 12.88 -9.38 -4.82
N VAL A 331 12.50 -10.67 -4.77
CA VAL A 331 13.13 -11.72 -5.59
C VAL A 331 12.99 -11.48 -7.09
N PRO A 332 11.77 -11.29 -7.65
CA PRO A 332 11.65 -11.02 -9.08
C PRO A 332 12.37 -9.72 -9.47
N THR A 333 12.49 -8.75 -8.55
CA THR A 333 13.27 -7.54 -8.80
C THR A 333 14.75 -7.81 -8.91
N VAL A 334 15.36 -8.49 -7.94
CA VAL A 334 16.78 -8.81 -7.98
C VAL A 334 17.13 -9.59 -9.24
N LEU A 335 16.33 -10.61 -9.58
CA LEU A 335 16.57 -11.41 -10.79
C LEU A 335 16.45 -10.57 -12.08
N THR A 336 15.46 -9.68 -12.16
CA THR A 336 15.32 -8.76 -13.31
C THR A 336 16.53 -7.83 -13.44
N LEU A 337 17.01 -7.26 -12.34
CA LEU A 337 18.19 -6.39 -12.32
C LEU A 337 19.49 -7.12 -12.72
N LEU A 338 19.56 -8.43 -12.53
CA LEU A 338 20.68 -9.27 -12.98
C LEU A 338 20.58 -9.68 -14.46
N GLY A 339 19.51 -9.27 -15.16
CA GLY A 339 19.28 -9.50 -16.59
C GLY A 339 18.43 -10.75 -16.91
N ASP A 340 17.74 -11.31 -15.91
CA ASP A 340 16.80 -12.41 -16.11
C ASP A 340 15.41 -11.86 -16.48
N ALA A 341 14.79 -12.38 -17.54
CA ALA A 341 13.36 -12.33 -17.77
C ALA A 341 12.67 -13.30 -16.80
N VAL A 342 11.83 -12.75 -15.92
CA VAL A 342 11.21 -13.48 -14.82
C VAL A 342 9.70 -13.64 -15.07
N ALA A 343 9.20 -14.87 -14.96
CA ALA A 343 7.77 -15.17 -14.96
C ALA A 343 7.41 -16.25 -13.93
N GLY A 344 6.15 -16.28 -13.50
CA GLY A 344 5.62 -17.29 -12.56
C GLY A 344 5.70 -16.90 -11.07
N PHE A 345 6.39 -15.83 -10.72
CA PHE A 345 6.32 -15.27 -9.36
C PHE A 345 5.02 -14.47 -9.17
N PRO A 346 4.41 -14.51 -7.97
CA PRO A 346 3.31 -13.61 -7.63
C PRO A 346 3.76 -12.15 -7.47
N GLY A 347 5.03 -11.92 -7.09
CA GLY A 347 5.65 -10.60 -7.04
C GLY A 347 5.93 -9.99 -8.43
N ARG A 348 6.22 -8.69 -8.47
CA ARG A 348 6.49 -7.89 -9.68
C ARG A 348 7.84 -7.18 -9.59
N PHE A 349 8.30 -6.66 -10.72
CA PHE A 349 9.49 -5.80 -10.77
C PHE A 349 9.19 -4.44 -10.16
N LEU A 350 9.95 -4.07 -9.12
CA LEU A 350 9.72 -2.88 -8.30
C LEU A 350 9.89 -1.55 -9.04
N PHE A 351 10.64 -1.51 -10.15
CA PHE A 351 10.87 -0.28 -10.93
C PHE A 351 9.95 -0.13 -12.16
N ASP A 352 8.90 -0.95 -12.27
CA ASP A 352 7.80 -0.80 -13.25
C ASP A 352 6.46 -1.25 -12.63
N LEU A 353 6.16 -0.69 -11.45
CA LEU A 353 4.90 -0.98 -10.79
C LEU A 353 3.75 -0.23 -11.45
N PRO A 354 2.59 -0.89 -11.67
CA PRO A 354 1.39 -0.17 -12.06
C PRO A 354 0.88 0.70 -10.89
N PRO A 355 0.22 1.84 -11.17
CA PRO A 355 -0.42 2.64 -10.14
C PRO A 355 -1.45 1.88 -9.32
N HIS A 356 -2.21 0.99 -9.97
CA HIS A 356 -3.18 0.15 -9.32
C HIS A 356 -2.75 -1.31 -9.40
N ARG A 357 -2.67 -1.96 -8.25
CA ARG A 357 -2.53 -3.41 -8.15
C ARG A 357 -3.15 -3.92 -6.88
N ARG A 358 -3.37 -5.23 -6.88
CA ARG A 358 -3.83 -5.99 -5.73
C ARG A 358 -2.63 -6.54 -4.97
N LEU A 359 -2.50 -6.18 -3.71
CA LEU A 359 -1.62 -6.85 -2.75
C LEU A 359 -2.46 -7.79 -1.88
N ARG A 360 -1.88 -8.92 -1.51
CA ARG A 360 -2.54 -9.94 -0.68
C ARG A 360 -1.68 -10.23 0.53
N GLY A 361 -2.34 -10.41 1.67
CA GLY A 361 -1.71 -10.97 2.85
C GLY A 361 -2.52 -12.12 3.42
N GLU A 362 -1.84 -13.04 4.10
CA GLU A 362 -2.47 -14.20 4.71
C GLU A 362 -1.71 -14.62 5.98
N ASP A 363 -2.46 -14.96 7.03
CA ASP A 363 -1.94 -15.65 8.21
C ASP A 363 -2.89 -16.78 8.64
N ARG A 364 -2.31 -17.85 9.18
CA ARG A 364 -3.02 -19.03 9.71
C ARG A 364 -2.39 -19.56 11.00
N GLY A 365 -1.33 -18.92 11.49
CA GLY A 365 -0.49 -19.47 12.57
C GLY A 365 -1.14 -19.35 13.94
N TYR A 366 -1.41 -18.12 14.37
CA TYR A 366 -1.90 -17.78 15.71
C TYR A 366 -2.88 -16.62 15.63
N LEU A 367 -3.73 -16.44 16.64
CA LEU A 367 -4.54 -15.23 16.82
C LEU A 367 -4.39 -14.75 18.26
N TYR A 368 -4.25 -13.44 18.46
CA TYR A 368 -4.31 -12.82 19.79
C TYR A 368 -5.66 -12.16 19.96
N TRP A 369 -6.34 -12.44 21.07
CA TRP A 369 -7.66 -11.86 21.35
C TRP A 369 -7.58 -10.73 22.39
N ASN A 370 -8.39 -9.70 22.15
CA ASN A 370 -8.44 -8.45 22.89
C ASN A 370 -8.73 -8.58 24.39
N GLU A 371 -9.65 -9.47 24.78
CA GLU A 371 -10.18 -9.43 26.15
C GLU A 371 -9.22 -10.02 27.19
N ASP A 372 -8.25 -10.85 26.77
CA ASP A 372 -7.33 -11.54 27.69
C ASP A 372 -5.88 -11.68 27.14
N CYS A 373 -5.53 -11.07 26.00
CA CYS A 373 -4.26 -11.31 25.27
C CYS A 373 -3.92 -12.79 25.08
N VAL A 374 -4.94 -13.66 25.03
CA VAL A 374 -4.77 -15.11 24.93
C VAL A 374 -4.28 -15.46 23.53
N ARG A 375 -3.12 -16.12 23.49
CA ARG A 375 -2.59 -16.76 22.29
C ARG A 375 -3.40 -18.01 21.98
N GLU A 376 -4.25 -17.94 20.96
CA GLU A 376 -4.85 -19.13 20.38
C GLU A 376 -3.99 -19.63 19.23
N SER A 377 -3.82 -20.96 19.16
CA SER A 377 -3.06 -21.61 18.09
C SER A 377 -3.98 -22.49 17.25
N TYR A 378 -3.53 -22.89 16.07
CA TYR A 378 -4.25 -23.86 15.24
C TYR A 378 -4.54 -25.20 15.97
N ASP A 379 -3.79 -25.52 17.04
CA ASP A 379 -4.06 -26.70 17.87
C ASP A 379 -5.38 -26.58 18.66
N THR A 380 -5.92 -25.36 18.82
CA THR A 380 -7.11 -25.05 19.62
C THR A 380 -8.32 -24.59 18.78
N CYS A 381 -8.11 -24.04 17.59
CA CYS A 381 -9.16 -23.56 16.69
C CYS A 381 -8.66 -23.44 15.23
N SER A 382 -9.58 -23.39 14.26
CA SER A 382 -9.22 -23.05 12.88
C SER A 382 -9.22 -21.54 12.70
N ILE A 383 -8.08 -20.97 12.27
CA ILE A 383 -7.88 -19.53 12.08
C ILE A 383 -7.43 -19.29 10.64
N GLU A 384 -8.05 -18.31 9.98
CA GLU A 384 -7.61 -17.80 8.69
C GLU A 384 -7.81 -16.28 8.68
N VAL A 385 -6.72 -15.55 8.49
CA VAL A 385 -6.74 -14.09 8.35
C VAL A 385 -6.25 -13.77 6.95
N ASN A 386 -7.07 -13.07 6.17
CA ASN A 386 -6.71 -12.63 4.82
C ASN A 386 -6.81 -11.12 4.74
N SER A 387 -5.92 -10.50 3.98
CA SER A 387 -6.06 -9.11 3.59
C SER A 387 -5.95 -8.93 2.08
N GLU A 388 -6.71 -7.97 1.56
CA GLU A 388 -6.59 -7.48 0.20
C GLU A 388 -6.41 -5.96 0.25
N THR A 389 -5.32 -5.47 -0.36
CA THR A 389 -5.08 -4.04 -0.51
C THR A 389 -5.13 -3.69 -1.99
N ILE A 390 -6.02 -2.75 -2.34
CA ILE A 390 -6.02 -2.05 -3.62
C ILE A 390 -6.04 -0.56 -3.24
N TYR A 391 -4.86 0.05 -3.23
CA TYR A 391 -4.65 1.36 -2.62
C TYR A 391 -5.62 2.42 -3.17
N PRO A 392 -6.31 3.17 -2.30
CA PRO A 392 -6.05 3.32 -0.87
C PRO A 392 -6.89 2.40 0.04
N LEU A 393 -7.67 1.46 -0.52
CA LEU A 393 -8.54 0.59 0.26
C LEU A 393 -7.81 -0.68 0.71
N LYS A 394 -7.95 -1.02 1.98
CA LYS A 394 -7.51 -2.30 2.54
C LYS A 394 -8.66 -2.98 3.25
N ARG A 395 -8.89 -4.26 2.92
CA ARG A 395 -9.88 -5.11 3.56
C ARG A 395 -9.19 -6.25 4.29
N ILE A 396 -9.68 -6.57 5.48
CA ILE A 396 -9.19 -7.70 6.28
C ILE A 396 -10.39 -8.59 6.63
N ASN A 397 -10.28 -9.89 6.36
CA ASN A 397 -11.26 -10.90 6.75
C ASN A 397 -10.61 -11.85 7.75
N VAL A 398 -11.19 -11.95 8.94
CA VAL A 398 -10.75 -12.83 10.01
C VAL A 398 -11.80 -13.92 10.19
N ARG A 399 -11.42 -15.16 9.92
CA ARG A 399 -12.25 -16.35 10.17
C ARG A 399 -11.67 -17.13 11.34
N ARG A 400 -12.49 -17.37 12.35
CA ARG A 400 -12.18 -18.23 13.50
C ARG A 400 -13.29 -19.25 13.66
N ASN A 401 -13.01 -20.51 13.36
CA ASN A 401 -14.03 -21.55 13.24
C ASN A 401 -15.16 -21.08 12.30
N ASP A 402 -16.39 -21.01 12.80
CA ASP A 402 -17.56 -20.57 12.04
C ASP A 402 -17.82 -19.05 12.14
N THR A 403 -17.01 -18.31 12.90
CA THR A 403 -17.17 -16.86 13.08
C THR A 403 -16.32 -16.10 12.07
N ILE A 404 -16.93 -15.12 11.38
CA ILE A 404 -16.25 -14.22 10.46
C ILE A 404 -16.36 -12.79 10.98
N ARG A 405 -15.25 -12.05 10.96
CA ARG A 405 -15.21 -10.60 11.13
C ARG A 405 -14.54 -9.96 9.93
N GLU A 406 -15.07 -8.82 9.51
CA GLU A 406 -14.59 -8.07 8.36
C GLU A 406 -14.21 -6.66 8.80
N PHE A 407 -13.14 -6.15 8.20
CA PHE A 407 -12.67 -4.79 8.39
C PHE A 407 -12.38 -4.15 7.04
N SER A 408 -12.61 -2.84 6.93
CA SER A 408 -12.32 -2.06 5.74
C SER A 408 -11.71 -0.72 6.18
N TYR A 409 -10.57 -0.35 5.62
CA TYR A 409 -9.82 0.84 5.98
C TYR A 409 -9.38 1.60 4.73
N ASN A 410 -9.31 2.93 4.83
CA ASN A 410 -8.65 3.75 3.82
C ASN A 410 -7.27 4.16 4.34
N ILE A 411 -6.24 3.45 3.89
CA ILE A 411 -4.88 3.56 4.41
C ILE A 411 -4.12 4.79 3.90
N ALA A 412 -4.72 5.61 3.01
CA ALA A 412 -4.09 6.87 2.59
C ALA A 412 -4.20 7.97 3.66
N TYR A 413 -5.33 8.03 4.37
CA TYR A 413 -5.55 9.04 5.43
C TYR A 413 -5.80 8.44 6.81
N ASP A 414 -6.11 7.15 6.92
CA ASP A 414 -6.07 6.38 8.16
C ASP A 414 -4.97 5.29 8.07
N PRO A 415 -3.69 5.69 8.01
CA PRO A 415 -2.58 4.74 7.87
C PRO A 415 -2.42 3.82 9.09
N LEU A 416 -3.03 4.17 10.24
CA LEU A 416 -3.05 3.36 11.46
C LEU A 416 -4.28 2.44 11.55
N GLU A 417 -5.19 2.52 10.57
CA GLU A 417 -6.38 1.67 10.48
C GLU A 417 -7.21 1.72 11.78
N HIS A 418 -7.36 2.92 12.34
CA HIS A 418 -8.09 3.15 13.58
C HIS A 418 -9.61 3.20 13.37
N GLU A 419 -10.05 3.58 12.17
CA GLU A 419 -11.45 3.75 11.79
C GLU A 419 -11.88 2.63 10.83
N ASN A 420 -12.59 1.62 11.34
CA ASN A 420 -13.17 0.59 10.49
C ASN A 420 -14.39 1.15 9.75
N LEU A 421 -14.31 1.26 8.43
CA LEU A 421 -15.35 1.80 7.56
C LEU A 421 -16.61 0.92 7.49
N LEU A 422 -16.58 -0.29 8.07
CA LEU A 422 -17.73 -1.17 8.21
C LEU A 422 -18.45 -1.04 9.55
N ASP A 423 -17.85 -0.35 10.53
CA ASP A 423 -18.50 -0.14 11.82
C ASP A 423 -19.68 0.83 11.62
N GLY A 424 -20.86 0.37 12.02
CA GLY A 424 -22.15 0.96 11.67
C GLY A 424 -22.52 2.16 12.53
N ASP A 425 -21.83 3.28 12.39
CA ASP A 425 -22.41 4.55 12.81
C ASP A 425 -23.63 4.87 11.94
N ALA A 426 -24.69 5.40 12.56
CA ALA A 426 -25.84 5.88 11.82
C ALA A 426 -25.37 6.97 10.86
N ILE A 427 -25.44 6.70 9.56
CA ILE A 427 -24.96 7.63 8.55
C ILE A 427 -25.75 8.94 8.65
N GLU A 428 -25.13 9.97 9.20
CA GLU A 428 -25.72 11.30 9.32
C GLU A 428 -25.78 11.95 7.93
N GLY A 429 -26.94 11.87 7.28
CA GLY A 429 -27.14 12.40 5.94
C GLY A 429 -28.58 12.23 5.45
N GLU A 430 -28.95 12.98 4.43
CA GLU A 430 -30.24 12.84 3.76
C GLU A 430 -30.22 11.72 2.70
N GLU A 431 -31.40 11.30 2.23
CA GLU A 431 -31.47 10.46 1.04
C GLU A 431 -31.15 11.31 -0.21
N LEU A 432 -30.31 10.78 -1.09
CA LEU A 432 -29.96 11.40 -2.36
C LEU A 432 -30.41 10.52 -3.53
N THR A 433 -30.43 11.10 -4.74
CA THR A 433 -30.67 10.36 -5.98
C THR A 433 -29.38 10.27 -6.79
N PHE A 434 -28.95 9.04 -7.10
CA PHE A 434 -27.92 8.80 -8.11
C PHE A 434 -28.56 8.67 -9.48
N VAL A 435 -28.09 9.42 -10.47
CA VAL A 435 -28.48 9.29 -11.88
C VAL A 435 -27.29 8.75 -12.65
N VAL A 436 -27.45 7.60 -13.29
CA VAL A 436 -26.37 6.92 -14.01
C VAL A 436 -26.81 6.68 -15.45
N ALA A 437 -26.08 7.24 -16.40
CA ALA A 437 -26.26 6.92 -17.81
C ALA A 437 -25.54 5.59 -18.10
N VAL A 438 -26.27 4.61 -18.63
CA VAL A 438 -25.78 3.24 -18.80
C VAL A 438 -25.64 2.93 -20.28
N ASN A 439 -24.43 2.61 -20.73
CA ASN A 439 -24.20 2.06 -22.07
C ASN A 439 -23.52 0.69 -22.07
N ASP A 440 -22.98 0.25 -20.92
CA ASP A 440 -22.39 -1.07 -20.70
C ASP A 440 -22.83 -1.58 -19.32
N GLU A 441 -23.72 -2.58 -19.32
CA GLU A 441 -24.27 -3.16 -18.09
C GLU A 441 -23.23 -3.90 -17.24
N GLU A 442 -22.22 -4.50 -17.87
CA GLU A 442 -21.16 -5.22 -17.14
C GLU A 442 -20.23 -4.22 -16.45
N GLU A 443 -19.88 -3.13 -17.13
CA GLU A 443 -19.09 -2.05 -16.53
C GLU A 443 -19.83 -1.42 -15.35
N LEU A 444 -21.14 -1.15 -15.48
CA LEU A 444 -22.00 -0.69 -14.39
C LEU A 444 -21.98 -1.66 -13.19
N ARG A 445 -22.14 -2.97 -13.45
CA ARG A 445 -22.20 -4.01 -12.42
C ARG A 445 -20.87 -4.16 -11.68
N ASN A 446 -19.77 -4.10 -12.41
CA ASN A 446 -18.43 -4.29 -11.85
C ASN A 446 -17.92 -3.09 -11.05
N ASN A 447 -18.51 -1.90 -11.27
CA ASN A 447 -18.09 -0.64 -10.67
C ASN A 447 -19.20 -0.03 -9.79
N PHE A 448 -20.05 0.85 -10.34
CA PHE A 448 -20.95 1.66 -9.50
C PHE A 448 -21.89 0.81 -8.64
N LEU A 449 -22.50 -0.23 -9.21
CA LEU A 449 -23.39 -1.11 -8.44
C LEU A 449 -22.66 -2.02 -7.43
N ALA A 450 -21.33 -2.18 -7.55
CA ALA A 450 -20.52 -2.87 -6.56
C ALA A 450 -20.18 -1.99 -5.34
N SER A 451 -20.37 -0.67 -5.45
CA SER A 451 -20.13 0.31 -4.39
C SER A 451 -20.99 0.03 -3.16
N ALA A 452 -20.49 0.32 -1.96
CA ALA A 452 -21.26 0.12 -0.72
C ALA A 452 -22.58 0.89 -0.77
N VAL A 453 -22.51 2.17 -1.16
CA VAL A 453 -23.64 3.10 -1.26
C VAL A 453 -24.76 2.66 -2.20
N ALA A 454 -24.43 1.84 -3.21
CA ALA A 454 -25.42 1.28 -4.14
C ALA A 454 -26.10 0.01 -3.59
N ARG A 455 -25.45 -0.70 -2.65
CA ARG A 455 -25.93 -1.97 -2.09
C ARG A 455 -26.80 -1.79 -0.84
N THR A 456 -26.71 -0.66 -0.14
CA THR A 456 -27.49 -0.41 1.10
C THR A 456 -29.00 -0.29 0.86
N GLY A 457 -29.41 0.10 -0.35
CA GLY A 457 -30.82 0.36 -0.68
C GLY A 457 -31.38 1.64 -0.06
N ARG A 458 -30.54 2.49 0.57
CA ARG A 458 -30.96 3.76 1.18
C ARG A 458 -31.27 4.84 0.15
N HIS A 459 -30.50 4.89 -0.93
CA HIS A 459 -30.57 5.97 -1.92
C HIS A 459 -31.37 5.57 -3.15
N GLU A 460 -31.99 6.55 -3.80
CA GLU A 460 -32.64 6.33 -5.08
C GLU A 460 -31.57 6.19 -6.17
N ILE A 461 -31.69 5.16 -7.02
CA ILE A 461 -30.83 4.97 -8.18
C ILE A 461 -31.70 5.01 -9.43
N VAL A 462 -31.46 6.00 -10.28
CA VAL A 462 -32.10 6.18 -11.59
C VAL A 462 -31.10 5.77 -12.66
N LEU A 463 -31.27 4.55 -13.18
CA LEU A 463 -30.52 4.07 -14.34
C LEU A 463 -31.21 4.55 -15.62
N VAL A 464 -30.46 5.26 -16.45
CA VAL A 464 -30.95 5.75 -17.74
C VAL A 464 -30.26 4.97 -18.85
N ASP A 465 -31.01 4.07 -19.47
CA ASP A 465 -30.54 3.23 -20.57
C ASP A 465 -30.18 4.07 -21.79
N ASN A 466 -28.91 4.04 -22.16
CA ASN A 466 -28.33 4.57 -23.38
C ASN A 466 -27.49 3.48 -24.08
N SER A 467 -27.94 2.22 -24.01
CA SER A 467 -27.28 1.07 -24.64
C SER A 467 -27.00 1.33 -26.12
N GLY A 468 -25.76 1.07 -26.53
CA GLY A 468 -25.30 1.32 -27.90
C GLY A 468 -25.28 2.79 -28.32
N ASN A 469 -25.30 3.74 -27.37
CA ASN A 469 -25.37 5.19 -27.61
C ASN A 469 -26.53 5.59 -28.55
N SER A 470 -27.65 4.86 -28.48
CA SER A 470 -28.69 4.89 -29.52
C SER A 470 -29.93 5.70 -29.16
N ARG A 471 -30.12 6.03 -27.88
CA ARG A 471 -31.38 6.61 -27.37
C ARG A 471 -31.33 8.13 -27.24
N TYR A 472 -30.18 8.68 -26.87
CA TYR A 472 -29.97 10.12 -26.72
C TYR A 472 -28.73 10.55 -27.48
N GLU A 473 -28.82 11.67 -28.20
CA GLU A 473 -27.66 12.29 -28.87
C GLU A 473 -26.88 13.24 -27.93
N SER A 474 -27.40 13.48 -26.72
CA SER A 474 -26.84 14.39 -25.73
C SER A 474 -27.01 13.82 -24.31
N ILE A 475 -25.91 13.76 -23.56
CA ILE A 475 -25.95 13.37 -22.15
C ILE A 475 -26.64 14.44 -21.29
N SER A 476 -26.52 15.71 -21.66
CA SER A 476 -27.19 16.81 -20.95
C SER A 476 -28.70 16.77 -21.14
N ALA A 477 -29.19 16.43 -22.34
CA ALA A 477 -30.61 16.20 -22.56
C ALA A 477 -31.13 14.99 -21.76
N LEU A 478 -30.35 13.90 -21.74
CA LEU A 478 -30.63 12.69 -20.96
C LEU A 478 -30.76 13.01 -19.46
N TYR A 479 -29.78 13.71 -18.88
CA TYR A 479 -29.82 14.07 -17.46
C TYR A 479 -30.93 15.06 -17.13
N LYS A 480 -31.25 16.00 -18.03
CA LYS A 480 -32.39 16.90 -17.87
C LYS A 480 -33.72 16.15 -17.81
N GLU A 481 -33.94 15.17 -18.70
CA GLU A 481 -35.13 14.31 -18.64
C GLU A 481 -35.15 13.49 -17.35
N ALA A 482 -34.00 12.94 -16.92
CA ALA A 482 -33.91 12.17 -15.69
C ALA A 482 -34.31 13.00 -14.45
N LEU A 483 -33.93 14.28 -14.41
CA LEU A 483 -34.28 15.23 -13.34
C LEU A 483 -35.79 15.46 -13.17
N GLU A 484 -36.61 15.17 -14.18
CA GLU A 484 -38.07 15.22 -14.06
C GLU A 484 -38.64 14.07 -13.20
N ARG A 485 -37.86 13.00 -13.01
CA ARG A 485 -38.29 11.75 -12.37
C ARG A 485 -37.68 11.51 -10.99
N VAL A 486 -36.67 12.28 -10.60
CA VAL A 486 -35.98 12.12 -9.30
C VAL A 486 -36.83 12.63 -8.13
N LYS A 487 -36.74 11.94 -6.99
CA LYS A 487 -37.51 12.28 -5.78
C LYS A 487 -36.77 13.23 -4.85
N ASN A 488 -35.46 13.11 -4.75
CA ASN A 488 -34.66 13.82 -3.75
C ASN A 488 -34.18 15.18 -4.28
N ASP A 489 -33.85 16.10 -3.35
CA ASP A 489 -33.31 17.43 -3.66
C ASP A 489 -31.82 17.37 -4.02
N LEU A 490 -31.05 16.54 -3.30
CA LEU A 490 -29.65 16.27 -3.61
C LEU A 490 -29.55 15.18 -4.69
N VAL A 491 -28.99 15.54 -5.84
CA VAL A 491 -28.87 14.64 -7.00
C VAL A 491 -27.41 14.55 -7.41
N LEU A 492 -26.91 13.32 -7.56
CA LEU A 492 -25.55 13.01 -8.01
C LEU A 492 -25.59 12.31 -9.37
N PHE A 493 -24.97 12.91 -10.38
CA PHE A 493 -24.77 12.33 -11.71
C PHE A 493 -23.44 11.60 -11.71
N VAL A 494 -23.47 10.30 -11.96
CA VAL A 494 -22.33 9.40 -11.77
C VAL A 494 -22.04 8.63 -13.04
N HIS A 495 -20.77 8.51 -13.42
CA HIS A 495 -20.34 7.57 -14.46
C HIS A 495 -20.55 6.12 -13.99
N GLN A 496 -20.97 5.24 -14.89
CA GLN A 496 -21.15 3.82 -14.58
C GLN A 496 -19.85 3.11 -14.14
N ASP A 497 -18.68 3.63 -14.54
CA ASP A 497 -17.35 3.09 -14.26
C ASP A 497 -16.68 3.68 -12.99
N LEU A 498 -17.46 4.35 -12.12
CA LEU A 498 -17.02 4.77 -10.80
C LEU A 498 -17.18 3.66 -9.76
N TYR A 499 -16.23 3.56 -8.83
CA TYR A 499 -16.37 2.80 -7.59
C TYR A 499 -16.29 3.73 -6.37
N LEU A 500 -17.31 3.67 -5.51
CA LEU A 500 -17.41 4.39 -4.24
C LEU A 500 -17.28 3.39 -3.09
N PHE A 501 -16.20 3.51 -2.32
CA PHE A 501 -15.74 2.53 -1.33
C PHE A 501 -16.57 2.59 -0.04
N ASP A 502 -16.29 1.66 0.87
CA ASP A 502 -16.99 1.57 2.16
C ASP A 502 -16.79 2.89 2.95
N GLY A 503 -17.81 3.37 3.66
CA GLY A 503 -17.75 4.63 4.41
C GLY A 503 -17.79 5.93 3.59
N TRP A 504 -17.96 5.87 2.26
CA TRP A 504 -17.98 7.05 1.38
C TRP A 504 -19.01 8.12 1.79
N GLU A 505 -20.22 7.72 2.19
CA GLU A 505 -21.29 8.65 2.58
C GLU A 505 -20.88 9.57 3.72
N GLY A 506 -20.22 9.04 4.76
CA GLY A 506 -19.81 9.83 5.93
C GLY A 506 -18.86 10.96 5.55
N ARG A 507 -17.90 10.68 4.68
CA ARG A 507 -16.95 11.68 4.14
C ARG A 507 -17.67 12.72 3.27
N PHE A 508 -18.49 12.26 2.33
CA PHE A 508 -19.24 13.13 1.44
C PHE A 508 -20.15 14.10 2.22
N PHE A 509 -20.96 13.59 3.16
CA PHE A 509 -21.86 14.44 3.95
C PHE A 509 -21.12 15.35 4.92
N SER A 510 -19.98 14.92 5.48
CA SER A 510 -19.13 15.80 6.29
C SER A 510 -18.62 17.00 5.47
N GLY A 511 -18.03 16.74 4.30
CA GLY A 511 -17.55 17.81 3.41
C GLY A 511 -18.68 18.68 2.86
N LEU A 512 -19.85 18.10 2.58
CA LEU A 512 -21.03 18.84 2.14
C LEU A 512 -21.56 19.77 3.24
N ARG A 513 -21.63 19.32 4.51
CA ARG A 513 -22.04 20.17 5.63
C ARG A 513 -21.09 21.35 5.82
N GLU A 514 -19.77 21.09 5.80
CA GLU A 514 -18.78 22.16 5.88
C GLU A 514 -18.93 23.19 4.74
N LEU A 515 -19.25 22.73 3.54
CA LEU A 515 -19.55 23.61 2.41
C LEU A 515 -20.84 24.40 2.66
N GLU A 516 -21.94 23.76 3.05
CA GLU A 516 -23.24 24.40 3.22
C GLU A 516 -23.26 25.44 4.35
N ASP A 517 -22.45 25.25 5.38
CA ASP A 517 -22.23 26.27 6.42
C ASP A 517 -21.56 27.54 5.87
N ARG A 518 -20.77 27.43 4.79
CA ARG A 518 -20.03 28.53 4.16
C ARG A 518 -20.76 29.15 2.97
N ASP A 519 -21.42 28.32 2.16
CA ASP A 519 -22.09 28.70 0.92
C ASP A 519 -23.35 27.84 0.71
N PRO A 520 -24.49 28.18 1.34
CA PRO A 520 -25.72 27.39 1.22
C PRO A 520 -26.32 27.39 -0.20
N ASP A 521 -25.93 28.37 -1.03
CA ASP A 521 -26.37 28.56 -2.41
C ASP A 521 -25.36 28.01 -3.44
N TRP A 522 -24.50 27.07 -3.03
CA TRP A 522 -23.54 26.41 -3.91
C TRP A 522 -24.21 25.83 -5.17
N GLY A 523 -23.47 25.84 -6.28
CA GLY A 523 -23.99 25.47 -7.60
C GLY A 523 -23.80 23.99 -7.93
N VAL A 524 -22.54 23.56 -8.02
CA VAL A 524 -22.16 22.19 -8.40
C VAL A 524 -21.05 21.69 -7.49
N VAL A 525 -21.09 20.42 -7.12
CA VAL A 525 -20.02 19.76 -6.35
C VAL A 525 -19.48 18.55 -7.09
N GLY A 526 -18.23 18.18 -6.84
CA GLY A 526 -17.63 16.97 -7.43
C GLY A 526 -16.32 16.58 -6.76
N PRO A 527 -15.73 15.44 -7.13
CA PRO A 527 -14.53 14.92 -6.49
C PRO A 527 -13.28 15.67 -6.92
N VAL A 528 -13.26 16.26 -8.11
CA VAL A 528 -12.11 16.99 -8.64
C VAL A 528 -12.52 18.09 -9.60
N GLY A 529 -11.83 19.23 -9.51
CA GLY A 529 -12.01 20.36 -10.41
C GLY A 529 -10.73 21.17 -10.63
N ALA A 530 -10.77 22.07 -11.62
CA ALA A 530 -9.65 22.93 -11.99
C ALA A 530 -9.78 24.33 -11.37
N MET A 531 -8.66 24.89 -10.92
CA MET A 531 -8.59 26.19 -10.21
C MET A 531 -8.50 27.43 -11.12
N GLY A 532 -8.38 27.24 -12.44
CA GLY A 532 -8.07 28.31 -13.39
C GLY A 532 -6.58 28.56 -13.59
N VAL A 533 -6.25 29.27 -14.66
CA VAL A 533 -4.88 29.64 -15.05
C VAL A 533 -4.83 31.08 -15.57
N SER A 534 -3.87 31.85 -15.07
CA SER A 534 -3.38 33.03 -15.77
C SER A 534 -2.43 32.61 -16.90
N PRO A 535 -2.39 33.29 -18.06
CA PRO A 535 -1.49 32.92 -19.16
C PRO A 535 -0.04 32.66 -18.70
N GLY A 536 0.49 31.46 -18.95
CA GLY A 536 1.83 31.02 -18.55
C GLY A 536 1.91 30.21 -17.25
N GLU A 537 0.82 30.06 -16.49
CA GLU A 537 0.77 29.21 -15.30
C GLU A 537 0.40 27.76 -15.63
N LYS A 538 0.93 26.81 -14.85
CA LYS A 538 0.55 25.40 -14.95
C LYS A 538 -0.85 25.21 -14.35
N LYS A 539 -1.66 24.40 -15.03
CA LYS A 539 -2.95 23.91 -14.54
C LYS A 539 -2.82 23.31 -13.13
N ARG A 540 -3.77 23.65 -12.26
CA ARG A 540 -3.86 23.13 -10.90
C ARG A 540 -5.22 22.51 -10.66
N LEU A 541 -5.21 21.32 -10.08
CA LEU A 541 -6.41 20.61 -9.67
C LEU A 541 -6.61 20.73 -8.16
N ARG A 542 -7.86 20.59 -7.74
CA ARG A 542 -8.27 20.34 -6.36
C ARG A 542 -9.22 19.17 -6.36
N GLY A 543 -9.07 18.29 -5.40
CA GLY A 543 -9.96 17.16 -5.29
C GLY A 543 -9.35 15.96 -4.61
N HIS A 544 -10.14 14.91 -4.56
CA HIS A 544 -9.76 13.61 -4.06
C HIS A 544 -10.34 12.58 -5.01
N TRP A 545 -9.49 11.86 -5.75
CA TRP A 545 -9.94 10.88 -6.75
C TRP A 545 -8.86 9.84 -7.03
N SER A 546 -9.26 8.79 -7.73
CA SER A 546 -8.34 7.83 -8.34
C SER A 546 -8.72 7.64 -9.81
N ASP A 547 -7.71 7.54 -10.66
CA ASP A 547 -7.86 7.23 -12.08
C ASP A 547 -6.74 6.27 -12.52
N PRO A 548 -6.68 5.78 -13.77
CA PRO A 548 -5.61 4.86 -14.17
C PRO A 548 -4.17 5.39 -14.11
N SER A 549 -3.93 6.62 -13.66
CA SER A 549 -2.62 7.14 -13.26
C SER A 549 -2.29 7.00 -11.78
N GLY A 550 -3.25 6.65 -10.93
CA GLY A 550 -3.04 6.45 -9.50
C GLY A 550 -4.06 7.17 -8.63
N TYR A 551 -3.72 7.24 -7.35
CA TYR A 551 -4.46 7.94 -6.31
C TYR A 551 -4.02 9.41 -6.21
N HIS A 552 -4.95 10.33 -6.03
CA HIS A 552 -4.69 11.77 -5.95
C HIS A 552 -5.48 12.41 -4.80
N LEU A 553 -4.79 13.19 -3.97
CA LEU A 553 -5.39 14.03 -2.95
C LEU A 553 -4.77 15.43 -3.01
N GLU A 554 -5.54 16.39 -3.52
CA GLU A 554 -5.14 17.76 -3.81
C GLU A 554 -5.98 18.75 -2.99
N GLY A 555 -5.53 19.05 -1.76
CA GLY A 555 -6.25 19.87 -0.78
C GLY A 555 -5.77 21.33 -0.64
N PRO A 556 -6.34 22.09 0.31
CA PRO A 556 -7.42 21.70 1.23
C PRO A 556 -8.80 21.64 0.54
N LEU A 557 -9.72 20.82 1.07
CA LEU A 557 -11.11 20.63 0.62
C LEU A 557 -12.08 20.95 1.77
N PRO A 558 -13.32 21.41 1.51
CA PRO A 558 -13.87 21.76 0.20
C PRO A 558 -13.19 23.01 -0.41
N HIS A 559 -13.10 23.06 -1.75
CA HIS A 559 -12.39 24.14 -2.45
C HIS A 559 -13.17 24.63 -3.67
N GLU A 560 -13.27 25.96 -3.84
CA GLU A 560 -13.92 26.56 -5.01
C GLU A 560 -13.10 26.29 -6.28
N VAL A 561 -13.74 25.81 -7.34
CA VAL A 561 -13.12 25.49 -8.63
C VAL A 561 -13.86 26.16 -9.77
N GLU A 562 -13.18 26.45 -10.89
CA GLU A 562 -13.79 27.02 -12.08
C GLU A 562 -14.70 26.02 -12.79
N SER A 563 -14.25 24.76 -12.87
CA SER A 563 -15.00 23.67 -13.47
C SER A 563 -14.69 22.35 -12.79
N LEU A 564 -15.69 21.46 -12.78
CA LEU A 564 -15.57 20.10 -12.26
C LEU A 564 -15.41 19.07 -13.37
N ASP A 565 -14.83 17.92 -13.01
CA ASP A 565 -14.81 16.72 -13.85
C ASP A 565 -16.19 16.07 -13.92
N GLU A 566 -16.42 15.36 -15.02
CA GLU A 566 -17.71 14.76 -15.36
C GLU A 566 -18.00 13.44 -14.66
N GLN A 567 -16.99 12.83 -14.04
CA GLN A 567 -17.11 11.51 -13.42
C GLN A 567 -18.19 11.47 -12.33
N LEU A 568 -18.30 12.53 -11.53
CA LEU A 568 -19.31 12.70 -10.49
C LEU A 568 -19.62 14.19 -10.33
N LEU A 569 -20.88 14.56 -10.54
CA LEU A 569 -21.37 15.92 -10.36
C LEU A 569 -22.59 15.91 -9.43
N GLY A 570 -22.60 16.74 -8.41
CA GLY A 570 -23.72 16.90 -7.50
C GLY A 570 -24.38 18.27 -7.61
N ILE A 571 -25.69 18.32 -7.48
CA ILE A 571 -26.49 19.56 -7.42
C ILE A 571 -27.56 19.50 -6.34
N ARG A 572 -27.99 20.67 -5.88
CA ARG A 572 -29.25 20.90 -5.18
C ARG A 572 -30.30 21.35 -6.17
N ARG A 573 -31.39 20.60 -6.33
CA ARG A 573 -32.48 20.98 -7.23
C ARG A 573 -33.08 22.34 -6.88
N ARG A 574 -33.26 22.61 -5.58
CA ARG A 574 -33.73 23.90 -5.08
C ARG A 574 -32.84 25.09 -5.47
N ASN A 575 -31.56 24.86 -5.77
CA ASN A 575 -30.63 25.92 -6.17
C ASN A 575 -30.79 26.28 -7.65
N GLY A 576 -31.48 25.48 -8.47
CA GLY A 576 -31.89 25.86 -9.83
C GLY A 576 -30.82 25.74 -10.93
N VAL A 577 -29.66 25.13 -10.62
CA VAL A 577 -28.66 24.78 -11.64
C VAL A 577 -29.15 23.58 -12.42
N ASP A 578 -29.07 23.64 -13.75
CA ASP A 578 -29.62 22.60 -14.64
C ASP A 578 -28.74 22.41 -15.89
N PHE A 579 -28.89 21.24 -16.52
CA PHE A 579 -28.23 20.92 -17.77
C PHE A 579 -28.85 21.66 -18.96
N ASP A 580 -27.99 22.09 -19.87
CA ASP A 580 -28.40 22.64 -21.15
C ASP A 580 -28.66 21.49 -22.15
N PRO A 581 -29.93 21.21 -22.52
CA PRO A 581 -30.25 20.12 -23.42
C PRO A 581 -29.74 20.36 -24.86
N ALA A 582 -29.28 21.58 -25.19
CA ALA A 582 -28.72 21.89 -26.48
C ALA A 582 -27.22 21.53 -26.61
N LEU A 583 -26.53 21.19 -25.51
CA LEU A 583 -25.15 20.69 -25.57
C LEU A 583 -25.14 19.34 -26.31
N PRO A 584 -24.48 19.21 -27.47
CA PRO A 584 -24.44 17.94 -28.21
C PRO A 584 -23.48 16.94 -27.55
N GLY A 585 -23.70 15.65 -27.77
CA GLY A 585 -22.75 14.58 -27.41
C GLY A 585 -22.70 14.23 -25.93
N PHE A 586 -21.65 13.51 -25.54
CA PHE A 586 -21.46 12.92 -24.20
C PHE A 586 -20.25 13.51 -23.46
N HIS A 587 -19.84 14.72 -23.84
CA HIS A 587 -18.66 15.39 -23.31
C HIS A 587 -18.96 16.85 -22.96
N CYS A 588 -18.07 17.45 -22.17
CA CYS A 588 -18.08 18.87 -21.77
C CYS A 588 -19.31 19.32 -20.95
N TYR A 589 -20.14 18.40 -20.46
CA TYR A 589 -21.29 18.72 -19.62
C TYR A 589 -20.90 19.14 -18.19
N GLY A 590 -19.75 18.71 -17.67
CA GLY A 590 -19.30 19.12 -16.32
C GLY A 590 -18.83 20.58 -16.29
N ILE A 591 -18.17 20.99 -17.37
CA ILE A 591 -17.81 22.39 -17.56
C ILE A 591 -19.03 23.25 -17.90
N ASP A 592 -19.91 22.81 -18.79
CA ASP A 592 -21.12 23.57 -19.11
C ASP A 592 -21.98 23.80 -17.86
N LEU A 593 -22.16 22.76 -17.03
CA LEU A 593 -22.92 22.86 -15.78
C LEU A 593 -22.27 23.83 -14.78
N SER A 594 -20.93 23.78 -14.63
CA SER A 594 -20.20 24.69 -13.74
C SER A 594 -20.31 26.15 -14.20
N LEU A 595 -20.21 26.40 -15.51
CA LEU A 595 -20.34 27.75 -16.07
C LEU A 595 -21.80 28.24 -16.08
N ASN A 596 -22.78 27.35 -16.27
CA ASN A 596 -24.20 27.67 -16.03
C ASN A 596 -24.42 28.11 -14.58
N ALA A 597 -23.84 27.40 -13.60
CA ALA A 597 -23.92 27.79 -12.19
C ALA A 597 -23.29 29.17 -11.96
N ARG A 598 -22.11 29.43 -12.52
CA ARG A 598 -21.43 30.73 -12.47
C ARG A 598 -22.27 31.86 -13.05
N GLU A 599 -22.92 31.64 -14.19
CA GLU A 599 -23.82 32.61 -14.81
C GLU A 599 -25.01 32.98 -13.91
N GLN A 600 -25.47 32.01 -13.11
CA GLN A 600 -26.52 32.20 -12.10
C GLN A 600 -25.99 32.75 -10.76
N GLY A 601 -24.73 33.17 -10.71
CA GLY A 601 -24.08 33.71 -9.51
C GLY A 601 -23.74 32.67 -8.44
N ARG A 602 -23.59 31.39 -8.82
CA ARG A 602 -23.27 30.27 -7.93
C ARG A 602 -21.88 29.75 -8.19
N ARG A 603 -21.30 29.08 -7.19
CA ARG A 603 -19.92 28.59 -7.23
C ARG A 603 -19.89 27.05 -7.32
N SER A 604 -18.86 26.54 -7.97
CA SER A 604 -18.58 25.10 -8.03
C SER A 604 -17.49 24.72 -7.04
N TYR A 605 -17.58 23.54 -6.43
CA TYR A 605 -16.64 23.11 -5.40
C TYR A 605 -16.16 21.67 -5.59
N ALA A 606 -14.86 21.46 -5.45
CA ALA A 606 -14.29 20.14 -5.20
C ALA A 606 -14.50 19.78 -3.71
N LEU A 607 -15.05 18.60 -3.44
CA LEU A 607 -15.26 18.07 -2.08
C LEU A 607 -14.32 16.90 -1.79
N ASP A 608 -14.14 16.59 -0.50
CA ASP A 608 -13.53 15.33 -0.07
C ASP A 608 -14.53 14.18 -0.25
N CYS A 609 -14.77 13.78 -1.50
CA CYS A 609 -15.70 12.73 -1.88
C CYS A 609 -15.08 11.75 -2.89
N PHE A 610 -14.01 11.06 -2.48
CA PHE A 610 -13.22 10.21 -3.38
C PHE A 610 -14.07 9.36 -4.32
N ALA A 611 -13.71 9.44 -5.59
CA ALA A 611 -14.28 8.61 -6.64
C ALA A 611 -13.15 7.84 -7.33
N TRP A 612 -13.29 6.52 -7.43
CA TRP A 612 -12.37 5.71 -8.22
C TRP A 612 -12.91 5.58 -9.63
N HIS A 613 -12.38 6.36 -10.55
CA HIS A 613 -12.74 6.35 -11.95
C HIS A 613 -11.97 5.27 -12.70
N LYS A 614 -12.72 4.38 -13.37
CA LYS A 614 -12.21 3.21 -14.09
C LYS A 614 -11.58 2.18 -13.17
N PHE A 615 -12.29 1.78 -12.13
CA PHE A 615 -11.81 0.76 -11.20
C PHE A 615 -11.64 -0.61 -11.88
N LYS A 616 -12.69 -1.15 -12.51
CA LYS A 616 -12.68 -2.41 -13.25
C LYS A 616 -13.19 -2.25 -14.69
N ASP A 617 -12.68 -3.09 -15.58
CA ASP A 617 -13.22 -3.22 -16.93
C ASP A 617 -14.50 -4.08 -16.98
N SER A 618 -15.12 -4.20 -18.15
CA SER A 618 -16.34 -5.00 -18.36
C SER A 618 -16.12 -6.50 -18.13
N GLU A 619 -14.86 -6.98 -18.12
CA GLU A 619 -14.51 -8.36 -17.75
C GLU A 619 -14.28 -8.53 -16.23
N GLY A 620 -14.43 -7.47 -15.44
CA GLY A 620 -14.26 -7.47 -13.99
C GLY A 620 -12.80 -7.40 -13.52
N ARG A 621 -11.86 -7.13 -14.44
CA ARG A 621 -10.43 -7.02 -14.12
C ARG A 621 -10.10 -5.61 -13.66
N LEU A 622 -9.22 -5.49 -12.65
CA LEU A 622 -8.70 -4.20 -12.19
C LEU A 622 -7.97 -3.48 -13.34
N VAL A 623 -8.28 -2.21 -13.55
CA VAL A 623 -7.54 -1.38 -14.52
C VAL A 623 -6.25 -0.89 -13.86
N GLU A 624 -5.16 -1.62 -14.10
CA GLU A 624 -3.89 -1.38 -13.41
C GLU A 624 -3.18 -0.07 -13.81
N ARG A 625 -3.27 0.30 -15.08
CA ARG A 625 -2.62 1.48 -15.68
C ARG A 625 -3.37 1.99 -16.91
N ARG A 626 -3.06 3.19 -17.38
CA ARG A 626 -3.69 3.81 -18.56
C ARG A 626 -3.70 2.90 -19.80
N GLU A 627 -2.62 2.18 -20.05
CA GLU A 627 -2.46 1.24 -21.18
C GLU A 627 -3.29 -0.05 -21.02
N ARG A 628 -4.05 -0.21 -19.95
CA ARG A 628 -5.04 -1.28 -19.80
C ARG A 628 -6.47 -0.78 -20.00
N SER A 629 -6.69 0.53 -20.03
CA SER A 629 -8.00 1.11 -20.33
C SER A 629 -8.20 1.30 -21.84
N SER A 630 -9.16 0.58 -22.42
CA SER A 630 -9.54 0.72 -23.83
C SER A 630 -10.04 2.14 -24.16
N LYS A 631 -10.80 2.76 -23.25
CA LYS A 631 -11.30 4.13 -23.38
C LYS A 631 -10.17 5.17 -23.37
N ILE A 632 -9.20 5.05 -22.45
CA ILE A 632 -8.06 5.99 -22.41
C ILE A 632 -7.13 5.81 -23.61
N LYS A 633 -6.91 4.58 -24.08
CA LYS A 633 -6.09 4.32 -25.29
C LYS A 633 -6.58 5.03 -26.53
N ARG A 634 -7.90 5.14 -26.68
CA ARG A 634 -8.55 5.77 -27.84
C ARG A 634 -8.77 7.27 -27.67
N ARG A 635 -8.46 7.80 -26.48
CA ARG A 635 -8.58 9.23 -26.18
C ARG A 635 -7.72 10.03 -27.14
N TRP A 636 -8.27 11.11 -27.68
CA TRP A 636 -7.63 11.96 -28.71
C TRP A 636 -7.38 11.28 -30.07
N GLY A 637 -7.92 10.07 -30.31
CA GLY A 637 -7.98 9.48 -31.65
C GLY A 637 -9.05 10.14 -32.53
N GLU A 638 -9.07 9.81 -33.83
CA GLU A 638 -10.04 10.37 -34.79
C GLU A 638 -11.50 10.15 -34.37
N GLU A 639 -11.84 8.93 -33.93
CA GLU A 639 -13.19 8.60 -33.42
C GLU A 639 -13.56 9.46 -32.20
N PHE A 640 -12.66 9.57 -31.23
CA PHE A 640 -12.88 10.39 -30.02
C PHE A 640 -13.04 11.87 -30.39
N MET A 641 -12.20 12.39 -31.28
CA MET A 641 -12.30 13.80 -31.70
C MET A 641 -13.58 14.08 -32.48
N ALA A 642 -14.10 13.13 -33.24
CA ALA A 642 -15.39 13.25 -33.91
C ALA A 642 -16.56 13.32 -32.90
N GLU A 643 -16.47 12.62 -31.78
CA GLU A 643 -17.45 12.69 -30.68
C GLU A 643 -17.27 13.94 -29.79
N PHE A 644 -16.03 14.32 -29.49
CA PHE A 644 -15.68 15.43 -28.60
C PHE A 644 -15.83 16.81 -29.23
N GLY A 645 -15.45 16.95 -30.51
CA GLY A 645 -15.40 18.23 -31.23
C GLY A 645 -16.70 19.04 -31.16
N PRO A 646 -17.87 18.46 -31.48
CA PRO A 646 -19.15 19.20 -31.42
C PRO A 646 -19.47 19.77 -30.03
N SER A 647 -19.18 19.03 -28.95
CA SER A 647 -19.39 19.51 -27.59
C SER A 647 -18.40 20.61 -27.22
N ALA A 648 -17.14 20.47 -27.62
CA ALA A 648 -16.09 21.45 -27.38
C ALA A 648 -16.38 22.79 -28.09
N ASP A 649 -16.76 22.74 -29.37
CA ASP A 649 -17.15 23.91 -30.16
C ASP A 649 -18.36 24.64 -29.55
N TYR A 650 -19.34 23.87 -29.06
CA TYR A 650 -20.51 24.42 -28.38
C TYR A 650 -20.13 25.18 -27.11
N VAL A 651 -19.36 24.55 -26.22
CA VAL A 651 -18.94 25.13 -24.94
C VAL A 651 -18.06 26.36 -25.17
N GLU A 652 -17.10 26.30 -26.10
CA GLU A 652 -16.26 27.44 -26.44
C GLU A 652 -17.10 28.62 -26.93
N LYS A 653 -18.03 28.38 -27.86
CA LYS A 653 -18.91 29.43 -28.42
C LYS A 653 -19.88 30.01 -27.38
N LYS A 654 -20.47 29.17 -26.53
CA LYS A 654 -21.43 29.59 -25.50
C LYS A 654 -20.74 30.43 -24.43
N TRP A 655 -19.52 30.07 -24.05
CA TRP A 655 -18.82 30.64 -22.89
C TRP A 655 -17.62 31.52 -23.24
N GLN A 656 -17.57 32.08 -24.45
CA GLN A 656 -16.47 32.94 -24.91
C GLN A 656 -16.10 34.06 -23.93
N LYS A 657 -17.08 34.60 -23.20
CA LYS A 657 -16.86 35.66 -22.20
C LYS A 657 -16.09 35.24 -20.94
N TYR A 658 -15.97 33.94 -20.71
CA TYR A 658 -15.24 33.34 -19.58
C TYR A 658 -13.92 32.68 -20.03
N LEU A 659 -13.52 32.84 -21.29
CA LEU A 659 -12.22 32.33 -21.75
C LEU A 659 -11.05 33.11 -21.11
N PRO A 660 -9.94 32.44 -20.80
CA PRO A 660 -9.74 30.99 -20.86
C PRO A 660 -10.41 30.28 -19.67
N PHE A 661 -10.90 29.05 -19.88
CA PHE A 661 -11.34 28.17 -18.80
C PHE A 661 -10.65 26.80 -18.89
N GLN A 662 -10.44 26.17 -17.74
CA GLN A 662 -9.76 24.88 -17.65
C GLN A 662 -10.72 23.75 -17.31
N THR A 663 -10.42 22.54 -17.81
CA THR A 663 -10.99 21.30 -17.28
C THR A 663 -9.90 20.42 -16.69
N THR A 664 -10.28 19.31 -16.07
CA THR A 664 -9.38 18.22 -15.66
C THR A 664 -8.60 17.59 -16.80
N SER A 665 -8.97 17.85 -18.05
CA SER A 665 -8.43 17.16 -19.22
C SER A 665 -7.87 18.05 -20.31
N TRP A 666 -8.31 19.31 -20.40
CA TRP A 666 -7.95 20.23 -21.49
C TRP A 666 -7.99 21.69 -21.00
N THR A 667 -7.34 22.60 -21.73
CA THR A 667 -7.36 24.05 -21.46
C THR A 667 -7.84 24.78 -22.72
N TRP A 668 -8.90 25.57 -22.62
CA TRP A 668 -9.43 26.34 -23.77
C TRP A 668 -8.81 27.74 -23.82
N GLY A 669 -8.50 28.22 -25.03
CA GLY A 669 -8.06 29.61 -25.27
C GLY A 669 -6.61 29.91 -24.88
N VAL A 670 -5.75 28.89 -24.76
CA VAL A 670 -4.31 29.03 -24.47
C VAL A 670 -3.54 28.27 -25.57
N ASP A 671 -3.43 28.93 -26.73
CA ASP A 671 -2.92 28.45 -28.04
C ASP A 671 -3.54 27.14 -28.58
#